data_AF-A0A5N6MN25-F1
#
_entry.id   AF-A0A5N6MN25-F1
#
_cell.length_a   1.000
_cell.length_b   1.000
_cell.length_c   1.000
_cell.angle_alpha   90.00
_cell.angle_beta   90.00
_cell.angle_gamma   90.00
#
_symmetry.space_group_name_H-M   'P 1'
#
loop_
_entity.id
_entity.type
_entity.pdbx_description
1 polymer ?
#
loop_
_entity_poly.entity_id
_entity_poly.type
_entity_poly.pdbx_seq_one_letter_code
_entity_poly.pdbx_strand_id
1 'polypeptide(L)'
;MEVSVAPILVQSIAQKDAKSVVPQQYIQPPEHRPIKPANETANDHKIPMIDLAGDRNSNLLRDEIARACTDWGAFHVINHGVPIVLLDEIKKVGSFFFENLPMAERLRYACDSNSPASEGYGSRMLVATDDAVLDWRDYFDHHTFPVSRRLPSRWPHSPSNYREVVEEYSKQMKLLAQKILGLISTSLGLPSSFIEDAMGELFQNITISYYPSCPQPELTLGLQSHSDMGFITLLIQDNVAGLQASKDDEWVTVEPLSHAILVILGDQTEIITNGMYKSCQHRAITNANKPRLSVATFHDPAKTTTVTPAFKPHRLIPNSSARRQLTPMFWSEEVINKDRRGSLFVCLDGSIIAMASSLSPSDHLTSVSLPSDPGDHVVPIHIVTNASQLPPEFLKPSPDKKLVVGFDCEGVDLCRNGTLCVMQLAFPDAIYLVDAIEGGKTLVEACKPALESSYITKVIHDCKRDSEALYFQFNIKLNNVFDTQIAYTLIEEQEGGTKVPDDYISFVGLLADPRYYGISYVEKQEVRVLLRQDPNFWKYRPLSELMVRAATDDVRFLLCIYNKMVVKMNEKSLWYLAVRGALYCRCFCITDNDYADWPPLPLIPETLVTDNNAPEEEVLSVVDVPPGKMGVVIGRKGASILAVKESCNAEIFIGGDKGPPDKVFVIGPVKQVRKAEAILRGRMLEIF
;
A
#
# COMPACT_ATOMS: atom_id res chain seq x y z
N MET A 1 19.59 -0.79 34.88
CA MET A 1 20.44 -1.45 33.87
C MET A 1 19.59 -2.52 33.23
N GLU A 2 18.87 -2.18 32.17
CA GLU A 2 18.21 -3.21 31.35
C GLU A 2 19.29 -3.93 30.56
N VAL A 3 19.35 -5.24 30.75
CA VAL A 3 20.26 -6.11 30.03
C VAL A 3 19.75 -6.19 28.59
N SER A 4 20.49 -5.55 27.67
CA SER A 4 20.36 -5.76 26.23
C SER A 4 20.34 -7.27 25.95
N VAL A 5 19.19 -7.79 25.52
CA VAL A 5 19.03 -9.21 25.17
C VAL A 5 19.76 -9.44 23.85
N ALA A 6 20.85 -10.20 23.88
CA ALA A 6 21.61 -10.54 22.69
C ALA A 6 20.70 -11.23 21.63
N PRO A 7 20.89 -10.96 20.33
CA PRO A 7 20.06 -11.54 19.28
C PRO A 7 20.11 -13.07 19.32
N ILE A 8 18.93 -13.70 19.34
CA ILE A 8 18.80 -15.15 19.32
C ILE A 8 19.14 -15.65 17.91
N LEU A 9 20.25 -16.37 17.76
CA LEU A 9 20.72 -16.95 16.50
C LEU A 9 20.16 -18.36 16.29
N VAL A 10 19.70 -18.68 15.07
CA VAL A 10 19.08 -19.98 14.78
C VAL A 10 20.08 -21.12 14.93
N GLN A 11 21.33 -20.95 14.50
CA GLN A 11 22.34 -22.00 14.68
C GLN A 11 22.65 -22.27 16.16
N SER A 12 22.51 -21.28 17.04
CA SER A 12 22.67 -21.49 18.50
C SER A 12 21.52 -22.32 19.07
N ILE A 13 20.29 -22.15 18.55
CA ILE A 13 19.13 -22.96 18.92
C ILE A 13 19.35 -24.40 18.43
N ALA A 14 19.70 -24.57 17.16
CA ALA A 14 19.89 -25.88 16.54
C ALA A 14 21.02 -26.71 17.21
N GLN A 15 22.07 -26.05 17.72
CA GLN A 15 23.19 -26.72 18.40
C GLN A 15 22.93 -27.07 19.86
N LYS A 16 22.08 -26.30 20.57
CA LYS A 16 21.84 -26.49 22.01
C LYS A 16 21.00 -27.72 22.31
N ASP A 17 20.13 -28.15 21.40
CA ASP A 17 19.27 -29.32 21.65
C ASP A 17 18.65 -29.90 20.36
N ALA A 18 19.36 -30.83 19.68
CA ALA A 18 18.93 -31.43 18.40
C ALA A 18 17.63 -32.27 18.49
N LYS A 19 17.05 -32.43 19.69
CA LYS A 19 15.77 -33.09 19.95
C LYS A 19 14.68 -32.13 20.45
N SER A 20 14.95 -30.83 20.50
CA SER A 20 14.00 -29.84 21.00
C SER A 20 12.92 -29.46 19.99
N VAL A 21 11.76 -29.08 20.53
CA VAL A 21 10.66 -28.47 19.80
C VAL A 21 11.10 -27.09 19.31
N VAL A 22 10.72 -26.73 18.08
CA VAL A 22 10.98 -25.41 17.52
C VAL A 22 10.28 -24.33 18.38
N PRO A 23 10.95 -23.21 18.74
CA PRO A 23 10.30 -22.14 19.51
C PRO A 23 9.12 -21.53 18.76
N GLN A 24 8.06 -21.13 19.48
CA GLN A 24 6.79 -20.65 18.93
C GLN A 24 6.94 -19.55 17.86
N GLN A 25 7.89 -18.63 18.06
CA GLN A 25 8.18 -17.53 17.13
C GLN A 25 8.66 -17.96 15.74
N TYR A 26 9.04 -19.21 15.52
CA TYR A 26 9.40 -19.76 14.19
C TYR A 26 8.29 -20.62 13.58
N ILE A 27 7.20 -20.87 14.32
CA ILE A 27 6.11 -21.73 13.89
C ILE A 27 5.19 -20.97 12.95
N GLN A 28 5.04 -21.49 11.74
CA GLN A 28 4.15 -20.96 10.72
C GLN A 28 2.68 -21.19 11.08
N PRO A 29 1.80 -20.21 10.80
CA PRO A 29 0.35 -20.42 10.76
C PRO A 29 0.00 -21.60 9.85
N PRO A 30 -1.07 -22.36 10.14
CA PRO A 30 -1.45 -23.55 9.38
C PRO A 30 -1.45 -23.37 7.86
N GLU A 31 -1.93 -22.24 7.38
CA GLU A 31 -2.05 -21.84 5.98
C GLU A 31 -0.70 -21.58 5.29
N HIS A 32 0.34 -21.22 6.05
CA HIS A 32 1.68 -20.90 5.53
C HIS A 32 2.70 -22.01 5.73
N ARG A 33 2.31 -23.12 6.37
CA ARG A 33 3.20 -24.27 6.59
C ARG A 33 3.61 -24.89 5.25
N PRO A 34 4.86 -25.39 5.13
CA PRO A 34 5.29 -26.08 3.93
C PRO A 34 4.51 -27.38 3.76
N ILE A 35 3.58 -27.40 2.81
CA ILE A 35 2.86 -28.61 2.40
C ILE A 35 3.86 -29.53 1.68
N LYS A 36 3.93 -30.80 2.08
CA LYS A 36 4.68 -31.81 1.33
C LYS A 36 4.01 -31.97 -0.04
N PRO A 37 4.73 -31.79 -1.16
CA PRO A 37 4.13 -31.97 -2.47
C PRO A 37 3.54 -33.38 -2.56
N ALA A 38 2.27 -33.48 -2.99
CA ALA A 38 1.65 -34.74 -3.31
C ALA A 38 2.49 -35.43 -4.41
N ASN A 39 2.69 -36.73 -4.26
CA ASN A 39 3.52 -37.56 -5.14
C ASN A 39 3.33 -37.26 -6.66
N GLU A 40 4.47 -37.14 -7.35
CA GLU A 40 4.69 -37.70 -8.70
C GLU A 40 3.78 -37.28 -9.87
N THR A 41 3.30 -36.03 -9.94
CA THR A 41 2.80 -35.45 -11.21
C THR A 41 3.76 -34.44 -11.86
N ALA A 42 4.95 -34.26 -11.30
CA ALA A 42 5.92 -33.21 -11.63
C ALA A 42 6.75 -33.44 -12.91
N ASN A 43 6.13 -33.73 -14.05
CA ASN A 43 6.82 -33.63 -15.34
C ASN A 43 6.53 -32.33 -16.11
N ASP A 44 5.46 -31.59 -15.79
CA ASP A 44 5.06 -30.40 -16.58
C ASP A 44 5.57 -29.05 -16.04
N HIS A 45 6.12 -28.99 -14.82
CA HIS A 45 6.53 -27.73 -14.18
C HIS A 45 8.00 -27.72 -13.72
N LYS A 46 8.95 -27.91 -14.63
CA LYS A 46 10.39 -27.74 -14.34
C LYS A 46 10.85 -26.32 -14.67
N ILE A 47 11.67 -25.74 -13.79
CA ILE A 47 12.31 -24.45 -14.05
C ILE A 47 13.17 -24.54 -15.33
N PRO A 48 12.99 -23.62 -16.30
CA PRO A 48 13.75 -23.65 -17.55
C PRO A 48 15.25 -23.59 -17.33
N MET A 49 16.01 -24.23 -18.22
CA MET A 49 17.47 -24.15 -18.27
C MET A 49 17.89 -23.54 -19.60
N ILE A 50 18.71 -22.51 -19.55
CA ILE A 50 19.15 -21.73 -20.71
C ILE A 50 20.67 -21.80 -20.82
N ASP A 51 21.14 -22.19 -22.00
CA ASP A 51 22.56 -22.21 -22.34
C ASP A 51 23.00 -20.86 -22.92
N LEU A 52 24.00 -20.23 -22.27
CA LEU A 52 24.56 -18.92 -22.64
C LEU A 52 25.84 -18.99 -23.48
N ALA A 53 26.17 -20.17 -24.05
CA ALA A 53 27.30 -20.35 -24.95
C ALA A 53 27.26 -19.39 -26.17
N GLY A 54 28.45 -18.92 -26.59
CA GLY A 54 28.59 -17.81 -27.54
C GLY A 54 28.35 -18.14 -29.02
N ASP A 55 28.13 -19.41 -29.38
CA ASP A 55 27.91 -19.89 -30.75
C ASP A 55 26.42 -20.14 -31.08
N ARG A 56 25.50 -19.84 -30.15
CA ARG A 56 24.07 -20.04 -30.35
C ARG A 56 23.46 -19.01 -31.30
N ASN A 57 22.40 -19.43 -32.00
CA ASN A 57 21.56 -18.52 -32.77
C ASN A 57 20.90 -17.50 -31.83
N SER A 58 21.21 -16.23 -32.03
CA SER A 58 20.78 -15.12 -31.17
C SER A 58 19.27 -14.98 -31.07
N ASN A 59 18.52 -15.33 -32.12
CA ASN A 59 17.05 -15.26 -32.09
C ASN A 59 16.45 -16.38 -31.21
N LEU A 60 16.95 -17.61 -31.33
CA LEU A 60 16.47 -18.73 -30.50
C LEU A 60 16.75 -18.49 -29.01
N LEU A 61 17.92 -17.95 -28.69
CA LEU A 61 18.27 -17.60 -27.31
C LEU A 61 17.34 -16.51 -26.75
N ARG A 62 17.02 -15.48 -27.55
CA ARG A 62 16.07 -14.44 -27.15
C ARG A 62 14.68 -15.01 -26.89
N ASP A 63 14.20 -15.92 -27.74
CA ASP A 63 12.89 -16.56 -27.57
C ASP A 63 12.83 -17.44 -26.31
N GLU A 64 13.91 -18.17 -26.01
CA GLU A 64 14.03 -18.94 -24.77
C GLU A 64 14.02 -18.06 -23.52
N ILE A 65 14.76 -16.95 -23.55
CA ILE A 65 14.76 -15.95 -22.48
C ILE A 65 13.35 -15.36 -22.32
N ALA A 66 12.70 -14.91 -23.40
CA ALA A 66 11.36 -14.34 -23.36
C ALA A 66 10.34 -15.31 -22.74
N ARG A 67 10.36 -16.59 -23.15
CA ARG A 67 9.48 -17.62 -22.58
C ARG A 67 9.74 -17.83 -21.10
N ALA A 68 11.02 -17.98 -20.70
CA ALA A 68 11.36 -18.18 -19.30
C ALA A 68 10.95 -16.98 -18.41
N CYS A 69 11.17 -15.76 -18.88
CA CYS A 69 10.79 -14.54 -18.18
C CYS A 69 9.26 -14.37 -18.08
N THR A 70 8.52 -14.70 -19.13
CA THR A 70 7.05 -14.59 -19.17
C THR A 70 6.38 -15.66 -18.32
N ASP A 71 6.85 -16.91 -18.46
CA ASP A 71 6.17 -18.06 -17.87
C ASP A 71 6.55 -18.22 -16.40
N TRP A 72 7.83 -18.05 -16.06
CA TRP A 72 8.36 -18.36 -14.74
C TRP A 72 8.86 -17.15 -13.97
N GLY A 73 9.43 -16.15 -14.66
CA GLY A 73 10.23 -15.13 -13.97
C GLY A 73 11.51 -15.69 -13.34
N ALA A 74 11.84 -16.96 -13.58
CA ALA A 74 13.01 -17.63 -13.06
C ALA A 74 13.50 -18.71 -14.02
N PHE A 75 14.82 -18.87 -14.13
CA PHE A 75 15.46 -19.88 -14.98
C PHE A 75 16.91 -20.13 -14.57
N HIS A 76 17.39 -21.34 -14.81
CA HIS A 76 18.81 -21.65 -14.68
C HIS A 76 19.57 -21.18 -15.91
N VAL A 77 20.77 -20.66 -15.70
CA VAL A 77 21.75 -20.47 -16.77
C VAL A 77 22.94 -21.40 -16.59
N ILE A 78 23.39 -21.97 -17.71
CA ILE A 78 24.62 -22.76 -17.83
C ILE A 78 25.53 -22.13 -18.87
N ASN A 79 26.81 -22.52 -18.89
CA ASN A 79 27.84 -21.93 -19.76
C ASN A 79 27.87 -20.38 -19.68
N HIS A 80 27.58 -19.85 -18.48
CA HIS A 80 27.43 -18.42 -18.23
C HIS A 80 28.77 -17.65 -18.20
N GLY A 81 29.90 -18.36 -18.21
CA GLY A 81 31.25 -17.77 -18.31
C GLY A 81 31.89 -17.37 -16.97
N VAL A 82 31.19 -17.57 -15.85
CA VAL A 82 31.77 -17.37 -14.51
C VAL A 82 32.65 -18.59 -14.17
N PRO A 83 33.90 -18.40 -13.70
CA PRO A 83 34.77 -19.53 -13.35
C PRO A 83 34.14 -20.43 -12.30
N ILE A 84 34.03 -21.73 -12.60
CA ILE A 84 33.46 -22.74 -11.68
C ILE A 84 34.21 -22.76 -10.34
N VAL A 85 35.54 -22.61 -10.39
CA VAL A 85 36.38 -22.55 -9.19
C VAL A 85 35.93 -21.42 -8.25
N LEU A 86 35.57 -20.26 -8.80
CA LEU A 86 35.10 -19.12 -8.02
C LEU A 86 33.73 -19.38 -7.37
N LEU A 87 32.82 -20.06 -8.08
CA LEU A 87 31.53 -20.49 -7.51
C LEU A 87 31.73 -21.45 -6.33
N ASP A 88 32.70 -22.36 -6.43
CA ASP A 88 33.02 -23.26 -5.34
C ASP A 88 33.75 -22.57 -4.19
N GLU A 89 34.64 -21.62 -4.48
CA GLU A 89 35.34 -20.84 -3.47
C GLU A 89 34.38 -19.98 -2.64
N ILE A 90 33.43 -19.27 -3.27
CA ILE A 90 32.47 -18.46 -2.52
C ILE A 90 31.61 -19.31 -1.58
N LYS A 91 31.17 -20.50 -2.02
CA LYS A 91 30.46 -21.47 -1.17
C LYS A 91 31.36 -21.97 -0.04
N LYS A 92 32.63 -22.27 -0.32
CA LYS A 92 33.59 -22.75 0.68
C LYS A 92 33.89 -21.70 1.76
N VAL A 93 34.18 -20.46 1.38
CA VAL A 93 34.48 -19.40 2.36
C VAL A 93 33.23 -19.02 3.18
N GLY A 94 32.05 -19.04 2.55
CA GLY A 94 30.77 -18.88 3.23
C GLY A 94 30.50 -20.02 4.23
N SER A 95 30.62 -21.27 3.79
CA SER A 95 30.45 -22.43 4.68
C SER A 95 31.46 -22.40 5.83
N PHE A 96 32.72 -22.05 5.56
CA PHE A 96 33.75 -21.92 6.60
C PHE A 96 33.36 -20.90 7.66
N PHE A 97 32.78 -19.76 7.27
CA PHE A 97 32.29 -18.77 8.22
C PHE A 97 31.27 -19.38 9.17
N PHE A 98 30.22 -20.04 8.68
CA PHE A 98 29.15 -20.58 9.54
C PHE A 98 29.50 -21.87 10.28
N GLU A 99 30.32 -22.73 9.68
CA GLU A 99 30.60 -24.09 10.17
C GLU A 99 31.89 -24.18 10.99
N ASN A 100 32.93 -23.41 10.62
CA ASN A 100 34.26 -23.55 11.21
C ASN A 100 34.64 -22.41 12.14
N LEU A 101 34.10 -21.20 11.99
CA LEU A 101 34.41 -20.10 12.90
C LEU A 101 33.65 -20.23 14.23
N PRO A 102 34.32 -20.01 15.38
CA PRO A 102 33.67 -19.92 16.67
C PRO A 102 32.58 -18.83 16.68
N MET A 103 31.48 -19.06 17.40
CA MET A 103 30.38 -18.11 17.50
C MET A 103 30.85 -16.72 17.96
N ALA A 104 31.78 -16.67 18.93
CA ALA A 104 32.35 -15.42 19.43
C ALA A 104 33.08 -14.62 18.34
N GLU A 105 33.72 -15.29 17.38
CA GLU A 105 34.36 -14.61 16.25
C GLU A 105 33.34 -14.11 15.22
N ARG A 106 32.31 -14.92 14.94
CA ARG A 106 31.23 -14.52 14.02
C ARG A 106 30.45 -13.29 14.52
N LEU A 107 30.17 -13.24 15.82
CA LEU A 107 29.48 -12.12 16.46
C LEU A 107 30.26 -10.80 16.38
N ARG A 108 31.58 -10.81 16.11
CA ARG A 108 32.34 -9.59 15.84
C ARG A 108 31.88 -8.87 14.58
N TYR A 109 31.23 -9.60 13.67
CA TYR A 109 30.68 -9.08 12.43
C TYR A 109 29.16 -8.89 12.51
N ALA A 110 28.55 -8.95 13.71
CA ALA A 110 27.10 -8.83 13.86
C ALA A 110 26.59 -7.53 13.24
N CYS A 111 25.45 -7.59 12.53
CA CYS A 111 24.73 -6.41 12.03
C CYS A 111 24.49 -5.40 13.16
N ASP A 112 24.56 -4.12 12.83
CA ASP A 112 24.19 -3.06 13.78
C ASP A 112 22.67 -2.99 13.90
N SER A 113 22.15 -3.24 15.10
CA SER A 113 20.71 -3.21 15.37
C SER A 113 20.10 -1.81 15.24
N ASN A 114 20.91 -0.75 15.25
CA ASN A 114 20.46 0.64 15.13
C ASN A 114 20.51 1.15 13.69
N SER A 115 20.97 0.33 12.73
CA SER A 115 21.14 0.72 11.33
C SER A 115 20.26 -0.14 10.41
N PRO A 116 19.25 0.44 9.73
CA PRO A 116 18.43 -0.30 8.78
C PRO A 116 19.29 -0.75 7.58
N ALA A 117 19.21 -2.05 7.25
CA ALA A 117 20.01 -2.69 6.20
C ALA A 117 21.54 -2.63 6.42
N SER A 118 22.00 -2.88 7.65
CA SER A 118 23.42 -3.04 8.00
C SER A 118 24.02 -4.31 7.38
N GLU A 119 25.18 -4.20 6.73
CA GLU A 119 25.97 -5.37 6.30
C GLU A 119 26.52 -6.13 7.52
N GLY A 120 26.73 -7.44 7.41
CA GLY A 120 27.26 -8.27 8.50
C GLY A 120 26.44 -9.53 8.78
N TYR A 121 26.76 -10.17 9.91
CA TYR A 121 26.16 -11.41 10.39
C TYR A 121 24.86 -11.14 11.16
N GLY A 122 23.78 -11.82 10.80
CA GLY A 122 22.48 -11.65 11.43
C GLY A 122 21.60 -12.89 11.34
N SER A 123 20.49 -12.86 12.07
CA SER A 123 19.45 -13.90 12.10
C SER A 123 18.04 -13.32 11.96
N ARG A 124 17.94 -11.98 11.98
CA ARG A 124 16.69 -11.24 11.87
C ARG A 124 16.87 -10.13 10.86
N MET A 125 16.37 -10.35 9.66
CA MET A 125 16.35 -9.33 8.62
C MET A 125 15.01 -8.60 8.69
N LEU A 126 15.04 -7.31 9.03
CA LEU A 126 13.91 -6.38 8.88
C LEU A 126 12.59 -6.85 9.52
N VAL A 127 12.60 -7.25 10.80
CA VAL A 127 11.37 -7.57 11.54
C VAL A 127 10.62 -6.26 11.85
N ALA A 128 9.42 -6.07 11.29
CA ALA A 128 8.63 -4.84 11.44
C ALA A 128 7.85 -4.75 12.76
N THR A 129 7.60 -5.88 13.44
CA THR A 129 6.82 -5.97 14.68
C THR A 129 7.30 -7.15 15.52
N ASP A 130 7.13 -7.09 16.84
CA ASP A 130 7.50 -8.18 17.77
C ASP A 130 6.66 -9.47 17.59
N ASP A 131 5.56 -9.40 16.82
CA ASP A 131 4.63 -10.52 16.57
C ASP A 131 4.88 -11.27 15.25
N ALA A 132 5.89 -10.89 14.46
CA ALA A 132 6.15 -11.54 13.16
C ALA A 132 6.85 -12.90 13.31
N VAL A 133 6.41 -13.90 12.52
CA VAL A 133 7.04 -15.22 12.44
C VAL A 133 8.46 -15.07 11.89
N LEU A 134 9.43 -15.69 12.58
CA LEU A 134 10.84 -15.60 12.26
C LEU A 134 11.29 -16.67 11.26
N ASP A 135 12.29 -16.32 10.47
CA ASP A 135 13.00 -17.22 9.56
C ASP A 135 13.90 -18.21 10.32
N TRP A 136 13.89 -19.48 9.95
CA TRP A 136 14.87 -20.46 10.41
C TRP A 136 16.18 -20.35 9.60
N ARG A 137 16.81 -19.17 9.67
CA ARG A 137 17.98 -18.80 8.88
C ARG A 137 18.88 -17.84 9.63
N ASP A 138 20.19 -18.07 9.52
CA ASP A 138 21.22 -17.08 9.77
C ASP A 138 21.80 -16.61 8.42
N TYR A 139 22.33 -15.40 8.35
CA TYR A 139 22.88 -14.84 7.11
C TYR A 139 24.10 -13.95 7.35
N PHE A 140 24.87 -13.73 6.29
CA PHE A 140 25.87 -12.69 6.19
C PHE A 140 25.61 -11.82 4.97
N ASP A 141 25.34 -10.53 5.18
CA ASP A 141 25.10 -9.57 4.11
C ASP A 141 26.37 -8.75 3.81
N HIS A 142 26.68 -8.53 2.53
CA HIS A 142 27.83 -7.75 2.07
C HIS A 142 27.35 -6.66 1.12
N HIS A 143 27.77 -5.41 1.35
CA HIS A 143 27.55 -4.32 0.41
C HIS A 143 28.69 -4.27 -0.61
N THR A 144 28.45 -4.62 -1.86
CA THR A 144 29.53 -4.79 -2.84
C THR A 144 29.57 -3.73 -3.94
N PHE A 145 28.43 -3.21 -4.41
CA PHE A 145 28.39 -2.05 -5.30
C PHE A 145 27.37 -0.99 -4.83
N PRO A 146 27.62 0.31 -5.12
CA PRO A 146 28.88 0.86 -5.65
C PRO A 146 30.06 0.62 -4.69
N VAL A 147 31.31 0.70 -5.18
CA VAL A 147 32.50 0.38 -4.37
C VAL A 147 32.58 1.27 -3.12
N SER A 148 32.07 2.50 -3.21
CA SER A 148 31.96 3.46 -2.11
C SER A 148 31.09 2.98 -0.94
N ARG A 149 30.19 2.01 -1.16
CA ARG A 149 29.32 1.41 -0.13
C ARG A 149 29.98 0.28 0.65
N ARG A 150 31.14 -0.22 0.20
CA ARG A 150 31.85 -1.30 0.89
C ARG A 150 32.44 -0.78 2.21
N LEU A 151 32.28 -1.52 3.30
CA LEU A 151 33.14 -1.37 4.47
C LEU A 151 33.93 -2.66 4.65
N PRO A 152 35.10 -2.80 4.02
CA PRO A 152 35.88 -4.04 4.07
C PRO A 152 36.17 -4.51 5.51
N SER A 153 36.29 -3.60 6.48
CA SER A 153 36.46 -3.92 7.89
C SER A 153 35.31 -4.74 8.51
N ARG A 154 34.12 -4.67 7.92
CA ARG A 154 32.92 -5.41 8.33
C ARG A 154 32.87 -6.83 7.74
N TRP A 155 33.77 -7.19 6.82
CA TRP A 155 33.78 -8.52 6.20
C TRP A 155 34.73 -9.46 6.94
N PRO A 156 34.48 -10.78 6.95
CA PRO A 156 35.37 -11.76 7.57
C PRO A 156 36.81 -11.68 7.05
N HIS A 157 37.76 -11.74 7.97
CA HIS A 157 39.20 -11.87 7.68
C HIS A 157 39.65 -13.33 7.53
N SER A 158 38.82 -14.28 7.97
CA SER A 158 39.11 -15.71 7.98
C SER A 158 38.03 -16.46 7.20
N PRO A 159 38.39 -17.34 6.25
CA PRO A 159 39.77 -17.64 5.83
C PRO A 159 40.43 -16.43 5.16
N SER A 160 41.76 -16.42 5.03
CA SER A 160 42.52 -15.25 4.58
C SER A 160 42.12 -14.73 3.19
N ASN A 161 41.58 -15.62 2.34
CA ASN A 161 41.09 -15.30 1.00
C ASN A 161 39.61 -14.88 0.96
N TYR A 162 38.88 -14.83 2.08
CA TYR A 162 37.43 -14.59 2.10
C TYR A 162 37.05 -13.32 1.31
N ARG A 163 37.72 -12.19 1.61
CA ARG A 163 37.39 -10.90 0.99
C ARG A 163 37.72 -10.88 -0.49
N GLU A 164 38.88 -11.41 -0.87
CA GLU A 164 39.30 -11.51 -2.26
C GLU A 164 38.30 -12.31 -3.10
N VAL A 165 37.82 -13.44 -2.56
CA VAL A 165 36.79 -14.28 -3.17
C VAL A 165 35.47 -13.54 -3.31
N VAL A 166 34.98 -12.86 -2.27
CA VAL A 166 33.73 -12.07 -2.32
C VAL A 166 33.83 -10.93 -3.33
N GLU A 167 34.95 -10.21 -3.37
CA GLU A 167 35.18 -9.13 -4.32
C GLU A 167 35.22 -9.61 -5.77
N GLU A 168 35.91 -10.72 -6.04
CA GLU A 168 36.00 -11.27 -7.39
C GLU A 168 34.67 -11.87 -7.84
N TYR A 169 33.99 -12.60 -6.95
CA TYR A 169 32.65 -13.12 -7.21
C TYR A 169 31.66 -11.99 -7.52
N SER A 170 31.69 -10.92 -6.74
CA SER A 170 30.89 -9.71 -6.97
C SER A 170 31.08 -9.12 -8.38
N LYS A 171 32.34 -9.01 -8.84
CA LYS A 171 32.64 -8.50 -10.19
C LYS A 171 32.09 -9.44 -11.27
N GLN A 172 32.29 -10.75 -11.13
CA GLN A 172 31.81 -11.73 -12.11
C GLN A 172 30.28 -11.78 -12.17
N MET A 173 29.59 -11.70 -11.02
CA MET A 173 28.13 -11.61 -10.96
C MET A 173 27.60 -10.33 -11.61
N LYS A 174 28.28 -9.19 -11.40
CA LYS A 174 27.93 -7.92 -12.08
C LYS A 174 27.95 -8.08 -13.60
N LEU A 175 29.05 -8.62 -14.15
CA LEU A 175 29.19 -8.80 -15.60
C LEU A 175 28.14 -9.75 -16.17
N LEU A 176 27.84 -10.83 -15.44
CA LEU A 176 26.82 -11.80 -15.84
C LEU A 176 25.42 -11.16 -15.81
N ALA A 177 25.08 -10.42 -14.76
CA ALA A 177 23.80 -9.72 -14.66
C ALA A 177 23.61 -8.72 -15.81
N GLN A 178 24.63 -7.92 -16.13
CA GLN A 178 24.60 -7.00 -17.29
C GLN A 178 24.33 -7.75 -18.60
N LYS A 179 25.01 -8.89 -18.82
CA LYS A 179 24.77 -9.75 -20.01
C LYS A 179 23.32 -10.24 -20.06
N ILE A 180 22.77 -10.73 -18.95
CA ILE A 180 21.41 -11.29 -18.89
C ILE A 180 20.36 -10.18 -19.06
N LEU A 181 20.51 -9.05 -18.38
CA LEU A 181 19.62 -7.89 -18.54
C LEU A 181 19.63 -7.36 -19.97
N GLY A 182 20.76 -7.42 -20.66
CA GLY A 182 20.84 -7.11 -22.09
C GLY A 182 20.11 -8.12 -22.98
N LEU A 183 20.17 -9.41 -22.66
CA LEU A 183 19.38 -10.43 -23.35
C LEU A 183 17.88 -10.23 -23.12
N ILE A 184 17.46 -9.93 -21.89
CA ILE A 184 16.07 -9.60 -21.52
C ILE A 184 15.58 -8.35 -22.25
N SER A 185 16.40 -7.29 -22.32
CA SER A 185 16.04 -6.08 -23.07
C SER A 185 15.85 -6.39 -24.56
N THR A 186 16.77 -7.13 -25.16
CA THR A 186 16.68 -7.45 -26.60
C THR A 186 15.58 -8.44 -26.95
N SER A 187 15.15 -9.30 -26.02
CA SER A 187 14.00 -10.18 -26.25
C SER A 187 12.66 -9.41 -26.27
N LEU A 188 12.63 -8.22 -25.68
CA LEU A 188 11.52 -7.25 -25.76
C LEU A 188 11.60 -6.32 -26.98
N GLY A 189 12.60 -6.51 -27.85
CA GLY A 189 12.86 -5.60 -28.96
C GLY A 189 13.47 -4.24 -28.55
N LEU A 190 13.97 -4.12 -27.32
CA LEU A 190 14.63 -2.92 -26.81
C LEU A 190 16.14 -2.96 -27.07
N PRO A 191 16.84 -1.80 -27.02
CA PRO A 191 18.29 -1.76 -26.98
C PRO A 191 18.84 -2.63 -25.84
N SER A 192 19.98 -3.30 -26.04
CA SER A 192 20.56 -4.17 -25.02
C SER A 192 20.97 -3.44 -23.73
N SER A 193 21.13 -2.12 -23.76
CA SER A 193 21.44 -1.33 -22.57
C SER A 193 20.18 -0.87 -21.81
N PHE A 194 18.97 -1.04 -22.35
CA PHE A 194 17.78 -0.34 -21.87
C PHE A 194 17.51 -0.52 -20.37
N ILE A 195 17.48 -1.76 -19.90
CA ILE A 195 17.20 -2.04 -18.47
C ILE A 195 18.37 -1.57 -17.58
N GLU A 196 19.61 -1.66 -18.09
CA GLU A 196 20.79 -1.19 -17.36
C GLU A 196 20.80 0.35 -17.24
N ASP A 197 20.45 1.05 -18.32
CA ASP A 197 20.33 2.52 -18.35
C ASP A 197 19.23 2.99 -17.38
N ALA A 198 18.11 2.24 -17.30
CA ALA A 198 17.03 2.52 -16.36
C ALA A 198 17.39 2.21 -14.90
N MET A 199 18.24 1.21 -14.65
CA MET A 199 18.78 0.93 -13.31
C MET A 199 19.65 2.08 -12.80
N GLY A 200 20.39 2.74 -13.69
CA GLY A 200 21.30 3.82 -13.35
C GLY A 200 22.52 3.31 -12.57
N GLU A 201 22.79 3.91 -11.40
CA GLU A 201 23.88 3.41 -10.55
C GLU A 201 23.51 2.03 -9.95
N LEU A 202 24.36 1.03 -10.19
CA LEU A 202 24.18 -0.31 -9.65
C LEU A 202 24.41 -0.33 -8.14
N PHE A 203 23.40 -0.77 -7.41
CA PHE A 203 23.51 -1.22 -6.04
C PHE A 203 23.50 -2.74 -6.01
N GLN A 204 24.58 -3.32 -5.48
CA GLN A 204 24.73 -4.77 -5.38
C GLN A 204 24.97 -5.17 -3.92
N ASN A 205 24.19 -6.15 -3.48
CA ASN A 205 24.37 -6.84 -2.22
C ASN A 205 24.61 -8.33 -2.47
N ILE A 206 25.48 -8.95 -1.68
CA ILE A 206 25.66 -10.41 -1.64
C ILE A 206 25.24 -10.91 -0.27
N THR A 207 24.24 -11.78 -0.23
CA THR A 207 23.80 -12.43 1.01
C THR A 207 24.15 -13.91 0.97
N ILE A 208 25.01 -14.34 1.89
CA ILE A 208 25.26 -15.76 2.16
C ILE A 208 24.28 -16.19 3.23
N SER A 209 23.30 -17.02 2.87
CA SER A 209 22.29 -17.54 3.79
C SER A 209 22.64 -18.95 4.24
N TYR A 210 22.51 -19.22 5.53
CA TYR A 210 22.75 -20.51 6.17
C TYR A 210 21.51 -20.96 6.92
N TYR A 211 21.02 -22.16 6.58
CA TYR A 211 19.81 -22.74 7.12
C TYR A 211 20.20 -23.99 7.92
N PRO A 212 20.29 -23.93 9.26
CA PRO A 212 20.61 -25.09 10.09
C PRO A 212 19.54 -26.18 9.98
N SER A 213 19.90 -27.44 10.26
CA SER A 213 18.92 -28.53 10.37
C SER A 213 17.81 -28.16 11.35
N CYS A 214 16.55 -28.33 10.95
CA CYS A 214 15.37 -27.99 11.74
C CYS A 214 14.68 -29.26 12.27
N PRO A 215 14.39 -29.37 13.58
CA PRO A 215 13.75 -30.57 14.14
C PRO A 215 12.28 -30.74 13.71
N GLN A 216 11.60 -29.66 13.32
CA GLN A 216 10.19 -29.67 12.84
C GLN A 216 10.07 -28.87 11.55
N PRO A 217 10.64 -29.37 10.43
CA PRO A 217 10.67 -28.64 9.18
C PRO A 217 9.26 -28.40 8.59
N GLU A 218 8.28 -29.22 8.95
CA GLU A 218 6.87 -29.05 8.59
C GLU A 218 6.19 -27.84 9.24
N LEU A 219 6.81 -27.24 10.26
CA LEU A 219 6.29 -26.08 10.98
C LEU A 219 7.03 -24.79 10.68
N THR A 220 8.14 -24.82 9.94
CA THR A 220 9.03 -23.66 9.76
C THR A 220 9.29 -23.35 8.30
N LEU A 221 9.73 -22.12 8.04
CA LEU A 221 10.36 -21.74 6.78
C LEU A 221 11.76 -21.21 7.07
N GLY A 222 12.71 -21.57 6.22
CA GLY A 222 14.04 -20.99 6.24
C GLY A 222 14.01 -19.54 5.76
N LEU A 223 13.15 -19.23 4.80
CA LEU A 223 12.87 -17.88 4.34
C LEU A 223 11.40 -17.81 3.93
N GLN A 224 10.68 -16.81 4.44
CA GLN A 224 9.28 -16.58 4.10
C GLN A 224 9.06 -16.44 2.58
N SER A 225 7.81 -16.66 2.14
CA SER A 225 7.40 -16.37 0.77
C SER A 225 7.56 -14.89 0.47
N HIS A 226 8.24 -14.56 -0.62
CA HIS A 226 8.47 -13.20 -1.08
C HIS A 226 8.81 -13.16 -2.58
N SER A 227 8.86 -11.96 -3.14
CA SER A 227 9.51 -11.67 -4.42
C SER A 227 10.68 -10.72 -4.19
N ASP A 228 11.68 -10.76 -5.05
CA ASP A 228 12.84 -9.88 -4.94
C ASP A 228 12.54 -8.48 -5.45
N MET A 229 12.92 -7.45 -4.70
CA MET A 229 12.59 -6.06 -5.05
C MET A 229 13.28 -5.53 -6.31
N GLY A 230 14.47 -6.05 -6.61
CA GLY A 230 15.43 -5.52 -7.59
C GLY A 230 15.07 -5.78 -9.04
N PHE A 231 16.06 -5.65 -9.93
CA PHE A 231 15.89 -6.09 -11.32
C PHE A 231 16.12 -7.60 -11.45
N ILE A 232 17.22 -8.10 -10.90
CA ILE A 232 17.64 -9.49 -11.08
C ILE A 232 18.45 -9.98 -9.88
N THR A 233 18.14 -11.19 -9.43
CA THR A 233 18.92 -11.94 -8.45
C THR A 233 19.62 -13.10 -9.13
N LEU A 234 20.92 -13.22 -8.88
CA LEU A 234 21.74 -14.36 -9.29
C LEU A 234 22.02 -15.23 -8.07
N LEU A 235 21.43 -16.41 -8.03
CA LEU A 235 21.48 -17.31 -6.90
C LEU A 235 22.26 -18.59 -7.24
N ILE A 236 23.19 -18.93 -6.37
CA ILE A 236 23.78 -20.27 -6.30
C ILE A 236 23.44 -20.92 -4.96
N GLN A 237 23.34 -22.24 -4.96
CA GLN A 237 23.08 -23.04 -3.77
C GLN A 237 24.05 -24.22 -3.68
N ASP A 238 24.16 -24.80 -2.50
CA ASP A 238 24.83 -26.09 -2.32
C ASP A 238 24.00 -27.25 -2.89
N ASN A 239 24.37 -28.48 -2.56
CA ASN A 239 23.69 -29.67 -3.07
C ASN A 239 22.45 -30.07 -2.23
N VAL A 240 21.95 -29.19 -1.35
CA VAL A 240 20.79 -29.44 -0.49
C VAL A 240 19.58 -28.69 -1.02
N ALA A 241 18.53 -29.43 -1.37
CA ALA A 241 17.27 -28.84 -1.83
C ALA A 241 16.60 -28.02 -0.71
N GLY A 242 15.90 -26.95 -1.09
CA GLY A 242 15.19 -26.11 -0.13
C GLY A 242 14.57 -24.86 -0.73
N LEU A 243 15.06 -24.37 -1.87
CA LEU A 243 14.39 -23.29 -2.59
C LEU A 243 13.12 -23.82 -3.28
N GLN A 244 12.02 -23.09 -3.16
CA GLN A 244 10.81 -23.33 -3.93
C GLN A 244 10.41 -22.05 -4.66
N ALA A 245 10.02 -22.18 -5.93
CA ALA A 245 9.44 -21.11 -6.74
C ALA A 245 7.95 -21.37 -6.92
N SER A 246 7.14 -20.31 -6.90
CA SER A 246 5.70 -20.40 -7.17
C SER A 246 5.45 -20.40 -8.67
N LYS A 247 4.64 -21.35 -9.14
CA LYS A 247 4.17 -21.44 -10.52
C LYS A 247 2.69 -21.80 -10.49
N ASP A 248 1.86 -20.92 -11.04
CA ASP A 248 0.40 -21.12 -11.12
C ASP A 248 -0.21 -21.51 -9.76
N ASP A 249 0.20 -20.78 -8.70
CA ASP A 249 -0.18 -20.98 -7.29
C ASP A 249 0.31 -22.30 -6.66
N GLU A 250 1.18 -23.04 -7.34
CA GLU A 250 1.84 -24.24 -6.82
C GLU A 250 3.33 -24.00 -6.49
N TRP A 251 3.78 -24.58 -5.38
CA TRP A 251 5.19 -24.51 -4.96
C TRP A 251 6.02 -25.61 -5.62
N VAL A 252 6.91 -25.21 -6.52
CA VAL A 252 7.84 -26.10 -7.23
C VAL A 252 9.22 -26.04 -6.58
N THR A 253 9.72 -27.19 -6.13
CA THR A 253 11.09 -27.30 -5.60
C THR A 253 12.11 -27.11 -6.70
N VAL A 254 13.03 -26.17 -6.51
CA VAL A 254 14.13 -25.90 -7.42
C VAL A 254 15.23 -26.94 -7.20
N GLU A 255 15.48 -27.76 -8.22
CA GLU A 255 16.55 -28.76 -8.17
C GLU A 255 17.93 -28.08 -8.01
N PRO A 256 18.75 -28.47 -7.02
CA PRO A 256 20.11 -27.97 -6.92
C PRO A 256 20.96 -28.48 -8.09
N LEU A 257 21.34 -27.57 -8.98
CA LEU A 257 22.17 -27.88 -10.14
C LEU A 257 23.61 -27.41 -9.92
N SER A 258 24.53 -28.37 -10.06
CA SER A 258 25.96 -28.11 -9.91
C SER A 258 26.43 -27.12 -10.98
N HIS A 259 26.95 -25.97 -10.53
CA HIS A 259 27.52 -24.92 -11.36
C HIS A 259 26.54 -24.21 -12.30
N ALA A 260 25.23 -24.41 -12.16
CA ALA A 260 24.24 -23.53 -12.76
C ALA A 260 23.98 -22.33 -11.84
N ILE A 261 23.64 -21.19 -12.42
CA ILE A 261 23.19 -20.03 -11.67
C ILE A 261 21.69 -19.89 -11.90
N LEU A 262 20.92 -19.84 -10.83
CA LEU A 262 19.50 -19.53 -10.93
C LEU A 262 19.34 -18.02 -11.06
N VAL A 263 18.68 -17.60 -12.13
CA VAL A 263 18.21 -16.25 -12.35
C VAL A 263 16.80 -16.15 -11.80
N ILE A 264 16.56 -15.14 -10.98
CA ILE A 264 15.23 -14.77 -10.48
C ILE A 264 15.01 -13.31 -10.88
N LEU A 265 13.93 -13.03 -11.61
CA LEU A 265 13.53 -11.68 -11.92
C LEU A 265 12.88 -11.05 -10.69
N GLY A 266 13.30 -9.83 -10.41
CA GLY A 266 12.71 -9.02 -9.36
C GLY A 266 11.67 -8.05 -9.90
N ASP A 267 11.07 -7.34 -8.97
CA ASP A 267 9.91 -6.50 -9.20
C ASP A 267 10.19 -5.34 -10.14
N GLN A 268 11.40 -4.75 -10.10
CA GLN A 268 11.78 -3.70 -11.07
C GLN A 268 11.72 -4.20 -12.51
N THR A 269 12.04 -5.48 -12.74
CA THR A 269 11.92 -6.06 -14.08
C THR A 269 10.46 -6.23 -14.49
N GLU A 270 9.58 -6.63 -13.57
CA GLU A 270 8.15 -6.70 -13.88
C GLU A 270 7.57 -5.31 -14.22
N ILE A 271 7.96 -4.28 -13.47
CA ILE A 271 7.51 -2.90 -13.67
C ILE A 271 8.00 -2.34 -14.99
N ILE A 272 9.32 -2.40 -15.25
CA ILE A 272 9.89 -1.83 -16.48
C ILE A 272 9.36 -2.54 -17.73
N THR A 273 9.00 -3.83 -17.61
CA THR A 273 8.43 -4.60 -18.71
C THR A 273 6.90 -4.50 -18.80
N ASN A 274 6.28 -3.67 -17.95
CA ASN A 274 4.84 -3.49 -17.88
C ASN A 274 4.10 -4.85 -17.74
N GLY A 275 4.59 -5.71 -16.85
CA GLY A 275 3.95 -6.98 -16.52
C GLY A 275 4.14 -8.08 -17.56
N MET A 276 4.86 -7.82 -18.65
CA MET A 276 5.15 -8.85 -19.65
C MET A 276 6.03 -9.97 -19.08
N TYR A 277 7.03 -9.60 -18.27
CA TYR A 277 7.88 -10.55 -17.55
C TYR A 277 7.55 -10.53 -16.07
N LYS A 278 7.40 -11.71 -15.48
CA LYS A 278 6.91 -11.87 -14.11
C LYS A 278 8.05 -11.79 -13.11
N SER A 279 7.81 -11.16 -11.96
CA SER A 279 8.61 -11.34 -10.77
C SER A 279 8.28 -12.69 -10.13
N CYS A 280 9.30 -13.48 -9.81
CA CYS A 280 9.10 -14.84 -9.31
C CYS A 280 8.94 -14.84 -7.77
N GLN A 281 7.75 -15.15 -7.29
CA GLN A 281 7.56 -15.48 -5.88
C GLN A 281 8.30 -16.76 -5.52
N HIS A 282 9.04 -16.75 -4.42
CA HIS A 282 9.85 -17.85 -3.97
C HIS A 282 9.96 -17.89 -2.44
N ARG A 283 10.30 -19.07 -1.90
CA ARG A 283 10.53 -19.29 -0.45
C ARG A 283 11.64 -20.30 -0.23
N ALA A 284 12.19 -20.38 0.98
CA ALA A 284 13.08 -21.47 1.37
C ALA A 284 12.45 -22.34 2.46
N ILE A 285 12.31 -23.63 2.20
CA ILE A 285 11.91 -24.63 3.19
C ILE A 285 13.13 -25.14 3.97
N THR A 286 12.90 -25.58 5.20
CA THR A 286 13.93 -26.22 6.03
C THR A 286 13.90 -27.74 5.86
N ASN A 287 14.91 -28.41 6.41
CA ASN A 287 14.94 -29.87 6.49
C ASN A 287 15.61 -30.31 7.81
N ALA A 288 15.34 -31.53 8.26
CA ALA A 288 15.87 -32.06 9.52
C ALA A 288 17.27 -32.69 9.40
N ASN A 289 17.74 -32.95 8.18
CA ASN A 289 18.85 -33.87 7.97
C ASN A 289 20.19 -33.15 7.83
N LYS A 290 20.23 -32.05 7.06
CA LYS A 290 21.47 -31.37 6.68
C LYS A 290 21.27 -29.85 6.62
N PRO A 291 22.27 -29.07 7.06
CA PRO A 291 22.25 -27.64 6.83
C PRO A 291 22.30 -27.36 5.32
N ARG A 292 21.73 -26.23 4.92
CA ARG A 292 21.74 -25.72 3.55
C ARG A 292 22.40 -24.35 3.50
N LEU A 293 23.15 -24.08 2.44
CA LEU A 293 23.74 -22.77 2.14
C LEU A 293 23.33 -22.28 0.75
N SER A 294 23.04 -20.98 0.64
CA SER A 294 22.84 -20.30 -0.63
C SER A 294 23.52 -18.94 -0.66
N VAL A 295 23.97 -18.51 -1.83
CA VAL A 295 24.56 -17.19 -2.06
C VAL A 295 23.70 -16.46 -3.09
N ALA A 296 23.01 -15.41 -2.66
CA ALA A 296 22.18 -14.57 -3.51
C ALA A 296 22.91 -13.25 -3.81
N THR A 297 22.94 -12.85 -5.08
CA THR A 297 23.53 -11.57 -5.53
C THR A 297 22.46 -10.72 -6.18
N PHE A 298 22.07 -9.66 -5.48
CA PHE A 298 21.01 -8.74 -5.88
C PHE A 298 21.57 -7.63 -6.76
N HIS A 299 20.89 -7.30 -7.85
CA HIS A 299 21.21 -6.16 -8.71
C HIS A 299 20.03 -5.19 -8.71
N ASP A 300 20.21 -4.13 -7.94
CA ASP A 300 19.18 -3.18 -7.59
C ASP A 300 19.54 -1.79 -8.15
N PRO A 301 18.54 -0.96 -8.45
CA PRO A 301 18.79 0.46 -8.66
C PRO A 301 19.08 1.17 -7.32
N ALA A 302 19.53 2.43 -7.40
CA ALA A 302 19.58 3.27 -6.22
C ALA A 302 18.18 3.42 -5.59
N LYS A 303 18.11 3.57 -4.26
CA LYS A 303 16.83 3.84 -3.57
C LYS A 303 16.13 5.11 -4.06
N THR A 304 16.87 6.03 -4.68
CA THR A 304 16.40 7.28 -5.26
C THR A 304 16.09 7.19 -6.75
N THR A 305 16.40 6.06 -7.41
CA THR A 305 16.16 5.88 -8.84
C THR A 305 14.69 5.59 -9.10
N THR A 306 14.17 6.27 -10.11
CA THR A 306 12.81 6.10 -10.60
C THR A 306 12.78 5.10 -11.75
N VAL A 307 12.15 3.94 -11.55
CA VAL A 307 11.91 2.94 -12.61
C VAL A 307 10.47 3.09 -13.11
N THR A 308 10.30 3.20 -14.43
CA THR A 308 8.98 3.32 -15.08
C THR A 308 8.83 2.29 -16.22
N PRO A 309 7.60 1.95 -16.61
CA PRO A 309 7.33 1.03 -17.72
C PRO A 309 7.94 1.51 -19.05
N ALA A 310 8.61 0.61 -19.76
CA ALA A 310 9.24 0.87 -21.06
C ALA A 310 8.24 1.05 -22.21
N PHE A 311 7.02 0.54 -22.05
CA PHE A 311 6.00 0.48 -23.10
C PHE A 311 4.65 0.98 -22.59
N LYS A 312 3.96 1.76 -23.43
CA LYS A 312 2.54 2.09 -23.24
C LYS A 312 1.70 0.81 -23.28
N PRO A 313 0.58 0.72 -22.54
CA PRO A 313 -0.26 -0.47 -22.50
C PRO A 313 -0.67 -0.89 -23.92
N HIS A 314 -0.32 -2.12 -24.30
CA HIS A 314 -0.81 -2.70 -25.56
C HIS A 314 -2.32 -2.92 -25.45
N ARG A 315 -3.11 -2.20 -26.29
CA ARG A 315 -4.49 -2.59 -26.61
C ARG A 315 -4.45 -4.01 -27.17
N LEU A 316 -4.93 -4.99 -26.42
CA LEU A 316 -5.17 -6.33 -26.97
C LEU A 316 -6.25 -6.22 -28.06
N ILE A 317 -5.85 -6.47 -29.30
CA ILE A 317 -6.79 -6.74 -30.41
C ILE A 317 -7.42 -8.10 -30.10
N PRO A 318 -8.75 -8.22 -29.99
CA PRO A 318 -9.39 -9.49 -29.69
C PRO A 318 -9.28 -10.40 -30.92
N ASN A 319 -8.36 -11.36 -30.90
CA ASN A 319 -8.37 -12.46 -31.85
C ASN A 319 -9.08 -13.67 -31.24
N SER A 320 -10.10 -14.12 -31.98
CA SER A 320 -10.93 -15.28 -31.70
C SER A 320 -10.15 -16.59 -31.77
N SER A 321 -9.85 -17.20 -30.63
CA SER A 321 -9.95 -18.64 -30.38
C SER A 321 -9.49 -18.96 -28.95
N ALA A 322 -10.28 -19.77 -28.27
CA ALA A 322 -10.19 -20.03 -26.84
C ALA A 322 -8.83 -20.59 -26.39
N ARG A 323 -8.16 -19.88 -25.48
CA ARG A 323 -7.33 -20.40 -24.37
C ARG A 323 -7.38 -19.36 -23.24
N ARG A 324 -7.48 -19.86 -22.00
CA ARG A 324 -7.66 -19.10 -20.74
C ARG A 324 -6.97 -17.73 -20.78
N GLN A 325 -7.78 -16.67 -20.79
CA GLN A 325 -7.32 -15.29 -20.77
C GLN A 325 -6.94 -14.93 -19.33
N LEU A 326 -5.63 -14.87 -19.06
CA LEU A 326 -5.09 -14.15 -17.91
C LEU A 326 -5.28 -12.65 -18.16
N THR A 327 -5.92 -11.94 -17.23
CA THR A 327 -5.98 -10.47 -17.22
C THR A 327 -4.58 -9.90 -17.07
N PRO A 328 -4.07 -9.08 -18.00
CA PRO A 328 -2.78 -8.41 -17.84
C PRO A 328 -2.85 -7.38 -16.72
N MET A 329 -1.85 -7.37 -15.84
CA MET A 329 -1.62 -6.30 -14.86
C MET A 329 -0.93 -5.14 -15.60
N PHE A 330 -1.61 -4.00 -15.74
CA PHE A 330 -1.03 -2.81 -16.35
C PHE A 330 -0.32 -1.99 -15.27
N TRP A 331 0.98 -1.79 -15.41
CA TRP A 331 1.78 -0.91 -14.58
C TRP A 331 1.83 0.45 -15.28
N SER A 332 1.22 1.50 -14.72
CA SER A 332 1.39 2.87 -15.20
C SER A 332 2.63 3.53 -14.53
N GLU A 333 3.14 4.60 -15.16
CA GLU A 333 4.42 5.26 -14.85
C GLU A 333 4.54 5.74 -13.39
N GLU A 334 5.07 4.93 -12.47
CA GLU A 334 5.70 5.39 -11.21
C GLU A 334 6.47 4.28 -10.46
N VAL A 335 7.44 4.71 -9.63
CA VAL A 335 8.51 3.93 -8.97
C VAL A 335 7.98 3.08 -7.83
N ILE A 336 8.34 1.81 -7.84
CA ILE A 336 8.03 0.86 -6.78
C ILE A 336 9.36 0.36 -6.22
N ASN A 337 9.53 0.28 -4.91
CA ASN A 337 10.58 -0.54 -4.29
C ASN A 337 9.87 -1.46 -3.30
N LYS A 338 10.13 -2.78 -3.31
CA LYS A 338 9.57 -3.69 -2.29
C LYS A 338 10.38 -3.63 -0.97
N ASP A 339 10.13 -4.47 0.03
CA ASP A 339 11.17 -4.89 0.98
C ASP A 339 11.44 -6.38 0.81
N ARG A 340 12.60 -6.81 1.34
CA ARG A 340 12.94 -8.13 1.88
C ARG A 340 11.90 -9.27 1.84
N ARG A 341 10.65 -8.98 2.22
CA ARG A 341 9.54 -9.91 2.45
C ARG A 341 8.44 -9.86 1.38
N GLY A 342 8.67 -9.17 0.27
CA GLY A 342 7.73 -9.13 -0.87
C GLY A 342 6.58 -8.12 -0.70
N SER A 343 6.62 -7.25 0.32
CA SER A 343 5.66 -6.14 0.47
C SER A 343 6.02 -4.98 -0.45
N LEU A 344 5.04 -4.43 -1.17
CA LEU A 344 5.16 -3.31 -2.11
C LEU A 344 5.26 -1.97 -1.36
N PHE A 345 6.25 -1.12 -1.65
CA PHE A 345 6.33 0.26 -1.12
C PHE A 345 6.26 1.28 -2.27
N VAL A 346 5.57 2.38 -2.02
CA VAL A 346 5.65 3.62 -2.79
C VAL A 346 6.30 4.67 -1.89
N CYS A 347 7.43 5.24 -2.33
CA CYS A 347 8.15 6.26 -1.56
C CYS A 347 7.62 7.66 -1.95
N LEU A 348 6.89 8.32 -1.07
CA LEU A 348 6.64 9.76 -1.11
C LEU A 348 6.97 10.33 0.28
N ASP A 349 7.97 11.22 0.33
CA ASP A 349 8.32 12.07 1.47
C ASP A 349 8.66 11.40 2.82
N GLY A 350 9.37 10.27 2.78
CA GLY A 350 10.19 9.82 3.93
C GLY A 350 9.45 9.19 5.12
N SER A 351 8.20 8.76 4.96
CA SER A 351 7.45 8.01 6.00
C SER A 351 7.06 6.59 5.53
N ILE A 352 7.27 5.59 6.39
CA ILE A 352 7.12 4.14 6.15
C ILE A 352 5.64 3.72 6.29
N ILE A 353 5.07 3.00 5.31
CA ILE A 353 3.70 2.43 5.37
C ILE A 353 3.74 0.99 4.86
N ALA A 354 3.07 0.05 5.55
CA ALA A 354 2.92 -1.36 5.19
C ALA A 354 1.79 -1.58 4.17
N MET A 355 1.65 -2.80 3.62
CA MET A 355 0.53 -3.28 2.79
C MET A 355 0.21 -4.73 3.18
N ALA A 356 -1.07 -5.12 3.19
CA ALA A 356 -1.55 -6.39 3.72
C ALA A 356 -1.57 -7.52 2.65
N SER A 357 -1.48 -8.77 3.10
CA SER A 357 -1.34 -9.99 2.30
C SER A 357 -2.59 -10.34 1.47
N SER A 358 -2.36 -10.79 0.23
CA SER A 358 -3.38 -11.29 -0.71
C SER A 358 -4.11 -12.54 -0.19
N LEU A 359 -5.44 -12.48 -0.17
CA LEU A 359 -6.35 -13.62 0.05
C LEU A 359 -6.57 -14.41 -1.26
N SER A 360 -6.87 -15.69 -1.13
CA SER A 360 -7.13 -16.66 -2.20
C SER A 360 -8.39 -16.34 -3.03
N PRO A 361 -8.42 -16.62 -4.34
CA PRO A 361 -9.60 -16.42 -5.17
C PRO A 361 -10.55 -17.63 -5.11
N SER A 362 -11.50 -17.60 -4.19
CA SER A 362 -12.76 -18.34 -4.34
C SER A 362 -13.85 -17.72 -3.47
N ASP A 363 -14.51 -16.72 -4.04
CA ASP A 363 -15.91 -16.32 -3.87
C ASP A 363 -15.96 -14.83 -4.25
N HIS A 364 -16.91 -14.42 -5.10
CA HIS A 364 -17.18 -12.98 -5.24
C HIS A 364 -17.40 -12.43 -3.82
N LEU A 365 -16.79 -11.30 -3.45
CA LEU A 365 -16.95 -10.72 -2.11
C LEU A 365 -18.43 -10.31 -1.90
N THR A 366 -19.25 -11.26 -1.43
CA THR A 366 -20.70 -11.09 -1.23
C THR A 366 -21.03 -10.62 0.17
N SER A 367 -20.04 -10.55 1.06
CA SER A 367 -20.26 -10.21 2.46
C SER A 367 -19.02 -9.65 3.13
N VAL A 368 -19.23 -8.91 4.23
CA VAL A 368 -18.18 -8.28 5.03
C VAL A 368 -18.55 -8.30 6.51
N SER A 369 -17.55 -8.35 7.38
CA SER A 369 -17.76 -8.17 8.81
C SER A 369 -18.02 -6.70 9.14
N LEU A 370 -19.20 -6.40 9.68
CA LEU A 370 -19.46 -5.13 10.36
C LEU A 370 -19.00 -5.22 11.81
N PRO A 371 -18.37 -4.17 12.33
CA PRO A 371 -18.06 -4.12 13.75
C PRO A 371 -19.32 -3.93 14.58
N SER A 372 -19.52 -4.82 15.56
CA SER A 372 -20.56 -4.67 16.58
C SER A 372 -20.08 -5.14 17.94
N ASP A 373 -20.67 -4.60 19.01
CA ASP A 373 -20.48 -5.06 20.39
C ASP A 373 -21.62 -6.06 20.71
N PRO A 374 -21.36 -7.35 21.05
CA PRO A 374 -20.11 -7.93 21.59
C PRO A 374 -19.22 -8.71 20.61
N GLY A 375 -19.44 -8.61 19.30
CA GLY A 375 -18.57 -9.21 18.29
C GLY A 375 -19.04 -8.89 16.87
N ASP A 376 -18.12 -8.93 15.91
CA ASP A 376 -18.40 -8.65 14.50
C ASP A 376 -19.45 -9.62 13.93
N HIS A 377 -20.35 -9.09 13.10
CA HIS A 377 -21.31 -9.91 12.37
C HIS A 377 -21.16 -9.70 10.87
N VAL A 378 -21.31 -10.78 10.11
CA VAL A 378 -21.15 -10.78 8.66
C VAL A 378 -22.44 -10.31 8.01
N VAL A 379 -22.37 -9.24 7.21
CA VAL A 379 -23.48 -8.69 6.43
C VAL A 379 -23.23 -8.82 4.93
N PRO A 380 -24.27 -8.92 4.10
CA PRO A 380 -24.11 -8.94 2.66
C PRO A 380 -23.63 -7.58 2.09
N ILE A 381 -22.89 -7.66 0.99
CA ILE A 381 -22.57 -6.53 0.11
C ILE A 381 -23.42 -6.65 -1.16
N HIS A 382 -24.13 -5.57 -1.51
CA HIS A 382 -24.98 -5.50 -2.69
C HIS A 382 -24.43 -4.47 -3.67
N ILE A 383 -24.09 -4.89 -4.90
CA ILE A 383 -23.87 -3.98 -6.02
C ILE A 383 -25.25 -3.62 -6.61
N VAL A 384 -25.61 -2.35 -6.55
CA VAL A 384 -26.93 -1.84 -6.93
C VAL A 384 -26.84 -1.15 -8.28
N THR A 385 -27.57 -1.65 -9.26
CA THR A 385 -27.71 -1.06 -10.61
C THR A 385 -29.15 -0.64 -10.91
N ASN A 386 -30.10 -0.96 -10.02
CA ASN A 386 -31.50 -0.55 -10.10
C ASN A 386 -32.03 -0.13 -8.71
N ALA A 387 -32.84 0.95 -8.68
CA ALA A 387 -33.35 1.51 -7.43
C ALA A 387 -34.18 0.50 -6.62
N SER A 388 -34.87 -0.45 -7.26
CA SER A 388 -35.64 -1.49 -6.56
C SER A 388 -34.80 -2.44 -5.68
N GLN A 389 -33.48 -2.43 -5.83
CA GLN A 389 -32.56 -3.22 -4.99
C GLN A 389 -32.20 -2.50 -3.68
N LEU A 390 -32.58 -1.22 -3.51
CA LEU A 390 -32.35 -0.46 -2.28
C LEU A 390 -33.52 -0.64 -1.29
N PRO A 391 -33.26 -0.49 0.02
CA PRO A 391 -34.31 -0.55 1.03
C PRO A 391 -35.46 0.45 0.74
N PRO A 392 -36.73 0.02 0.75
CA PRO A 392 -37.87 0.90 0.50
C PRO A 392 -37.94 2.10 1.46
N GLU A 393 -37.55 1.90 2.72
CA GLU A 393 -37.46 2.95 3.75
C GLU A 393 -36.39 4.01 3.45
N PHE A 394 -35.33 3.65 2.71
CA PHE A 394 -34.33 4.60 2.26
C PHE A 394 -34.90 5.44 1.12
N LEU A 395 -35.52 4.81 0.12
CA LEU A 395 -36.12 5.50 -1.03
C LEU A 395 -37.34 6.36 -0.65
N LYS A 396 -38.04 6.01 0.43
CA LYS A 396 -39.24 6.69 0.93
C LYS A 396 -39.06 7.03 2.42
N PRO A 397 -38.21 8.02 2.75
CA PRO A 397 -37.98 8.42 4.13
C PRO A 397 -39.28 8.93 4.77
N SER A 398 -39.49 8.56 6.03
CA SER A 398 -40.69 8.92 6.81
C SER A 398 -40.30 9.44 8.19
N PRO A 399 -41.03 10.41 8.77
CA PRO A 399 -40.84 10.82 10.16
C PRO A 399 -41.04 9.67 11.16
N ASP A 400 -41.82 8.65 10.81
CA ASP A 400 -42.12 7.51 11.69
C ASP A 400 -40.93 6.56 11.87
N LYS A 401 -39.99 6.54 10.92
CA LYS A 401 -38.82 5.66 10.92
C LYS A 401 -37.57 6.46 10.56
N LYS A 402 -36.85 6.91 11.59
CA LYS A 402 -35.55 7.55 11.42
C LYS A 402 -34.49 6.50 11.11
N LEU A 403 -33.61 6.80 10.16
CA LEU A 403 -32.49 5.93 9.78
C LEU A 403 -31.16 6.63 10.05
N VAL A 404 -30.14 5.85 10.34
CA VAL A 404 -28.75 6.28 10.37
C VAL A 404 -27.99 5.37 9.41
N VAL A 405 -27.31 5.96 8.43
CA VAL A 405 -26.56 5.23 7.41
C VAL A 405 -25.14 5.77 7.34
N GLY A 406 -24.16 4.87 7.17
CA GLY A 406 -22.82 5.27 6.73
C GLY A 406 -22.90 5.65 5.25
N PHE A 407 -22.23 6.73 4.87
CA PHE A 407 -22.31 7.30 3.53
C PHE A 407 -20.94 7.79 3.06
N ASP A 408 -20.61 7.50 1.82
CA ASP A 408 -19.43 8.01 1.12
C ASP A 408 -19.73 8.05 -0.40
N CYS A 409 -18.95 8.82 -1.16
CA CYS A 409 -18.94 8.73 -2.62
C CYS A 409 -17.52 8.53 -3.14
N GLU A 410 -17.38 7.75 -4.20
CA GLU A 410 -16.12 7.58 -4.91
C GLU A 410 -16.27 7.82 -6.41
N GLY A 411 -15.23 8.37 -7.02
CA GLY A 411 -15.30 8.80 -8.42
C GLY A 411 -14.02 9.34 -9.02
N VAL A 412 -14.10 9.68 -10.31
CA VAL A 412 -13.00 10.27 -11.07
C VAL A 412 -13.04 11.78 -10.89
N ASP A 413 -11.99 12.33 -10.29
CA ASP A 413 -11.92 13.74 -9.90
C ASP A 413 -13.19 14.23 -9.23
N LEU A 414 -13.66 13.48 -8.22
CA LEU A 414 -14.95 13.70 -7.55
C LEU A 414 -15.10 15.16 -7.07
N CYS A 415 -15.83 15.94 -7.87
CA CYS A 415 -16.17 17.35 -7.67
C CYS A 415 -17.27 17.73 -8.68
N ARG A 416 -17.53 19.03 -8.85
CA ARG A 416 -18.54 19.55 -9.79
C ARG A 416 -18.38 19.09 -11.25
N ASN A 417 -17.14 18.91 -11.71
CA ASN A 417 -16.81 18.62 -13.12
C ASN A 417 -16.32 17.18 -13.32
N GLY A 418 -16.17 16.42 -12.22
CA GLY A 418 -15.73 15.03 -12.25
C GLY A 418 -16.85 14.07 -12.63
N THR A 419 -16.70 12.82 -12.22
CA THR A 419 -17.71 11.77 -12.40
C THR A 419 -17.86 10.99 -11.10
N LEU A 420 -19.01 11.10 -10.45
CA LEU A 420 -19.41 10.19 -9.38
C LEU A 420 -19.61 8.80 -9.99
N CYS A 421 -18.91 7.80 -9.46
CA CYS A 421 -18.90 6.45 -10.02
C CYS A 421 -19.58 5.42 -9.11
N VAL A 422 -19.37 5.53 -7.80
CA VAL A 422 -19.99 4.66 -6.79
C VAL A 422 -20.43 5.53 -5.62
N MET A 423 -21.60 5.24 -5.06
CA MET A 423 -22.08 5.81 -3.81
C MET A 423 -22.31 4.69 -2.81
N GLN A 424 -21.66 4.78 -1.66
CA GLN A 424 -21.59 3.71 -0.67
C GLN A 424 -22.58 3.98 0.46
N LEU A 425 -23.39 2.97 0.81
CA LEU A 425 -24.38 3.05 1.86
C LEU A 425 -24.20 1.89 2.84
N ALA A 426 -23.83 2.17 4.08
CA ALA A 426 -23.80 1.18 5.15
C ALA A 426 -25.07 1.26 6.01
N PHE A 427 -25.78 0.14 6.09
CA PHE A 427 -26.88 -0.11 7.01
C PHE A 427 -26.41 -1.05 8.13
N PRO A 428 -27.15 -1.16 9.24
CA PRO A 428 -26.82 -2.11 10.30
C PRO A 428 -26.78 -3.57 9.85
N ASP A 429 -27.42 -3.92 8.73
CA ASP A 429 -27.61 -5.30 8.26
C ASP A 429 -27.10 -5.57 6.84
N ALA A 430 -26.59 -4.56 6.12
CA ALA A 430 -26.07 -4.70 4.76
C ALA A 430 -25.24 -3.48 4.30
N ILE A 431 -24.38 -3.66 3.30
CA ILE A 431 -23.74 -2.57 2.56
C ILE A 431 -24.22 -2.56 1.12
N TYR A 432 -24.61 -1.39 0.62
CA TYR A 432 -25.05 -1.19 -0.76
C TYR A 432 -24.07 -0.27 -1.48
N LEU A 433 -23.46 -0.77 -2.54
CA LEU A 433 -22.61 -0.03 -3.46
C LEU A 433 -23.46 0.37 -4.67
N VAL A 434 -23.96 1.60 -4.66
CA VAL A 434 -24.79 2.18 -5.72
C VAL A 434 -23.90 2.54 -6.90
N ASP A 435 -24.01 1.76 -7.97
CA ASP A 435 -23.20 1.92 -9.17
C ASP A 435 -23.79 3.02 -10.07
N ALA A 436 -23.25 4.23 -9.94
CA ALA A 436 -23.71 5.40 -10.69
C ALA A 436 -23.35 5.33 -12.19
N ILE A 437 -22.39 4.48 -12.58
CA ILE A 437 -22.00 4.29 -13.98
C ILE A 437 -22.97 3.33 -14.66
N GLU A 438 -23.20 2.14 -14.09
CA GLU A 438 -24.07 1.13 -14.69
C GLU A 438 -25.56 1.43 -14.48
N GLY A 439 -25.94 1.88 -13.27
CA GLY A 439 -27.32 2.29 -12.98
C GLY A 439 -27.69 3.68 -13.49
N GLY A 440 -26.68 4.48 -13.85
CA GLY A 440 -26.83 5.79 -14.46
C GLY A 440 -27.54 6.82 -13.56
N LYS A 441 -27.89 7.95 -14.19
CA LYS A 441 -28.47 9.12 -13.50
C LYS A 441 -29.75 8.81 -12.74
N THR A 442 -30.63 7.98 -13.32
CA THR A 442 -31.92 7.63 -12.73
C THR A 442 -31.77 6.90 -11.39
N LEU A 443 -30.75 6.05 -11.24
CA LEU A 443 -30.48 5.37 -9.97
C LEU A 443 -30.04 6.35 -8.88
N VAL A 444 -29.10 7.25 -9.19
CA VAL A 444 -28.61 8.25 -8.24
C VAL A 444 -29.74 9.23 -7.86
N GLU A 445 -30.53 9.69 -8.83
CA GLU A 445 -31.70 10.55 -8.59
C GLU A 445 -32.78 9.86 -7.75
N ALA A 446 -32.93 8.53 -7.84
CA ALA A 446 -33.85 7.79 -6.98
C ALA A 446 -33.44 7.83 -5.49
N CYS A 447 -32.17 8.08 -5.20
CA CYS A 447 -31.66 8.23 -3.83
C CYS A 447 -31.89 9.65 -3.27
N LYS A 448 -32.24 10.63 -4.13
CA LYS A 448 -32.42 12.04 -3.74
C LYS A 448 -33.35 12.25 -2.54
N PRO A 449 -34.55 11.63 -2.46
CA PRO A 449 -35.42 11.81 -1.29
C PRO A 449 -34.72 11.46 0.02
N ALA A 450 -33.90 10.40 0.02
CA ALA A 450 -33.15 9.92 1.18
C ALA A 450 -32.03 10.89 1.59
N LEU A 451 -31.24 11.33 0.60
CA LEU A 451 -30.06 12.17 0.80
C LEU A 451 -30.44 13.59 1.26
N GLU A 452 -31.58 14.12 0.78
CA GLU A 452 -32.12 15.42 1.21
C GLU A 452 -32.97 15.34 2.49
N SER A 453 -33.29 14.13 2.97
CA SER A 453 -34.17 13.94 4.13
C SER A 453 -33.54 14.38 5.45
N SER A 454 -34.36 15.01 6.30
CA SER A 454 -34.07 15.24 7.73
C SER A 454 -34.35 14.03 8.63
N TYR A 455 -34.95 12.96 8.09
CA TYR A 455 -35.26 11.73 8.83
C TYR A 455 -34.16 10.67 8.71
N ILE A 456 -33.24 10.85 7.76
CA ILE A 456 -32.09 9.98 7.57
C ILE A 456 -30.83 10.75 7.91
N THR A 457 -30.08 10.28 8.90
CA THR A 457 -28.76 10.81 9.23
C THR A 457 -27.72 10.12 8.36
N LYS A 458 -26.94 10.91 7.61
CA LYS A 458 -25.81 10.39 6.83
C LYS A 458 -24.54 10.60 7.65
N VAL A 459 -23.93 9.51 8.11
CA VAL A 459 -22.64 9.53 8.79
C VAL A 459 -21.56 9.50 7.73
N ILE A 460 -20.73 10.53 7.67
CA ILE A 460 -19.73 10.75 6.61
C ILE A 460 -18.41 11.17 7.26
N HIS A 461 -17.28 10.98 6.57
CA HIS A 461 -16.02 11.59 6.96
C HIS A 461 -15.58 12.62 5.91
N ASP A 462 -15.64 13.91 6.25
CA ASP A 462 -15.38 15.02 5.31
C ASP A 462 -16.30 15.06 4.08
N CYS A 463 -17.53 15.53 4.28
CA CYS A 463 -18.59 15.53 3.25
C CYS A 463 -18.45 16.58 2.12
N LYS A 464 -17.43 17.44 2.12
CA LYS A 464 -17.40 18.65 1.27
C LYS A 464 -17.41 18.31 -0.23
N ARG A 465 -16.63 17.31 -0.66
CA ARG A 465 -16.51 16.93 -2.08
C ARG A 465 -17.65 16.03 -2.55
N ASP A 466 -18.16 15.17 -1.67
CA ASP A 466 -19.35 14.36 -1.93
C ASP A 466 -20.54 15.26 -2.20
N SER A 467 -20.76 16.26 -1.34
CA SER A 467 -21.84 17.22 -1.49
C SER A 467 -21.70 18.04 -2.78
N GLU A 468 -20.50 18.50 -3.12
CA GLU A 468 -20.25 19.23 -4.38
C GLU A 468 -20.58 18.37 -5.61
N ALA A 469 -20.14 17.11 -5.64
CA ALA A 469 -20.42 16.20 -6.74
C ALA A 469 -21.93 15.92 -6.86
N LEU A 470 -22.59 15.59 -5.75
CA LEU A 470 -24.03 15.34 -5.70
C LEU A 470 -24.85 16.55 -6.16
N TYR A 471 -24.47 17.75 -5.72
CA TYR A 471 -25.17 18.98 -6.07
C TYR A 471 -25.04 19.31 -7.56
N PHE A 472 -23.82 19.38 -8.10
CA PHE A 472 -23.63 19.83 -9.48
C PHE A 472 -23.95 18.75 -10.52
N GLN A 473 -23.75 17.47 -10.22
CA GLN A 473 -24.00 16.38 -11.18
C GLN A 473 -25.46 15.90 -11.14
N PHE A 474 -26.13 15.98 -9.98
CA PHE A 474 -27.48 15.39 -9.78
C PHE A 474 -28.50 16.34 -9.13
N ASN A 475 -28.12 17.58 -8.80
CA ASN A 475 -28.97 18.53 -8.08
C ASN A 475 -29.49 17.96 -6.75
N ILE A 476 -28.62 17.26 -6.01
CA ILE A 476 -28.95 16.68 -4.69
C ILE A 476 -28.31 17.53 -3.59
N LYS A 477 -29.12 18.04 -2.66
CA LYS A 477 -28.68 18.83 -1.51
C LYS A 477 -28.56 17.96 -0.28
N LEU A 478 -27.35 17.46 -0.05
CA LEU A 478 -27.07 16.59 1.10
C LEU A 478 -27.44 17.32 2.41
N ASN A 479 -28.27 16.68 3.23
CA ASN A 479 -28.87 17.27 4.43
C ASN A 479 -28.70 16.34 5.64
N ASN A 480 -28.81 16.83 6.87
CA ASN A 480 -28.73 15.99 8.09
C ASN A 480 -27.49 15.07 8.12
N VAL A 481 -26.32 15.67 7.96
CA VAL A 481 -25.01 14.99 7.94
C VAL A 481 -24.39 14.99 9.34
N PHE A 482 -23.94 13.83 9.78
CA PHE A 482 -23.02 13.67 10.90
C PHE A 482 -21.62 13.49 10.34
N ASP A 483 -20.85 14.58 10.30
CA ASP A 483 -19.46 14.54 9.80
C ASP A 483 -18.52 14.13 10.94
N THR A 484 -17.92 12.95 10.83
CA THR A 484 -17.06 12.37 11.86
C THR A 484 -15.76 13.14 12.07
N GLN A 485 -15.27 13.88 11.05
CA GLN A 485 -14.10 14.74 11.21
C GLN A 485 -14.44 15.96 12.07
N ILE A 486 -15.60 16.58 11.83
CA ILE A 486 -16.11 17.70 12.66
C ILE A 486 -16.41 17.22 14.09
N ALA A 487 -17.08 16.07 14.22
CA ALA A 487 -17.42 15.50 15.51
C ALA A 487 -16.18 15.22 16.36
N TYR A 488 -15.12 14.68 15.76
CA TYR A 488 -13.84 14.46 16.44
C TYR A 488 -13.28 15.76 17.01
N THR A 489 -13.17 16.83 16.20
CA THR A 489 -12.66 18.13 16.66
C THR A 489 -13.50 18.71 17.80
N LEU A 490 -14.83 18.61 17.73
CA LEU A 490 -15.72 19.11 18.79
C LEU A 490 -15.59 18.32 20.10
N ILE A 491 -15.33 17.01 20.02
CA ILE A 491 -15.06 16.19 21.21
C ILE A 491 -13.73 16.61 21.86
N GLU A 492 -12.67 16.82 21.07
CA GLU A 492 -11.38 17.30 21.59
C GLU A 492 -11.51 18.68 22.25
N GLU A 493 -12.23 19.61 21.62
CA GLU A 493 -12.50 20.94 22.18
C GLU A 493 -13.29 20.85 23.50
N GLN A 494 -14.28 19.95 23.58
CA GLN A 494 -15.05 19.70 24.79
C GLN A 494 -14.20 19.15 25.93
N GLU A 495 -13.18 18.34 25.63
CA GLU A 495 -12.24 17.76 26.59
C GLU A 495 -11.11 18.73 27.00
N GLY A 496 -11.14 19.98 26.50
CA GLY A 496 -10.16 21.02 26.83
C GLY A 496 -8.94 21.08 25.90
N GLY A 497 -8.98 20.33 24.79
CA GLY A 497 -7.98 20.42 23.73
C GLY A 497 -8.01 21.78 23.03
N THR A 498 -6.83 22.28 22.66
CA THR A 498 -6.72 23.48 21.83
C THR A 498 -6.83 23.11 20.36
N LYS A 499 -7.76 23.75 19.64
CA LYS A 499 -7.86 23.63 18.17
C LYS A 499 -6.56 24.13 17.52
N VAL A 500 -5.85 23.23 16.85
CA VAL A 500 -4.71 23.58 16.00
C VAL A 500 -5.23 23.79 14.58
N PRO A 501 -4.96 24.94 13.94
CA PRO A 501 -5.37 25.17 12.56
C PRO A 501 -4.81 24.08 11.62
N ASP A 502 -5.67 23.55 10.76
CA ASP A 502 -5.35 22.52 9.74
C ASP A 502 -4.92 21.14 10.25
N ASP A 503 -5.10 20.85 11.54
CA ASP A 503 -4.89 19.51 12.13
C ASP A 503 -6.18 18.68 12.08
N TYR A 504 -6.66 18.37 10.87
CA TYR A 504 -7.82 17.51 10.68
C TYR A 504 -7.44 16.04 10.75
N ILE A 505 -8.14 15.27 11.59
CA ILE A 505 -7.95 13.83 11.63
C ILE A 505 -8.41 13.21 10.29
N SER A 506 -7.54 12.39 9.70
CA SER A 506 -7.91 11.59 8.53
C SER A 506 -8.77 10.40 8.96
N PHE A 507 -9.57 9.83 8.06
CA PHE A 507 -10.38 8.65 8.38
C PHE A 507 -9.53 7.47 8.89
N VAL A 508 -8.35 7.28 8.30
CA VAL A 508 -7.39 6.25 8.76
C VAL A 508 -6.88 6.56 10.17
N GLY A 509 -6.57 7.82 10.46
CA GLY A 509 -6.20 8.26 11.81
C GLY A 509 -7.33 8.04 12.81
N LEU A 510 -8.59 8.27 12.39
CA LEU A 510 -9.77 8.05 13.22
C LEU A 510 -9.98 6.57 13.55
N LEU A 511 -9.73 5.67 12.59
CA LEU A 511 -9.76 4.22 12.82
C LEU A 511 -8.61 3.76 13.73
N ALA A 512 -7.44 4.39 13.65
CA ALA A 512 -6.30 4.08 14.51
C ALA A 512 -6.49 4.54 15.96
N ASP A 513 -7.36 5.51 16.21
CA ASP A 513 -7.63 5.99 17.56
C ASP A 513 -8.36 4.90 18.40
N PRO A 514 -7.75 4.43 19.51
CA PRO A 514 -8.30 3.36 20.34
C PRO A 514 -9.64 3.72 21.01
N ARG A 515 -9.98 5.01 21.11
CA ARG A 515 -11.27 5.46 21.65
C ARG A 515 -12.43 5.14 20.73
N TYR A 516 -12.18 4.99 19.43
CA TYR A 516 -13.20 4.74 18.42
C TYR A 516 -13.06 3.37 17.79
N TYR A 517 -11.85 2.93 17.47
CA TYR A 517 -11.66 1.58 16.92
C TYR A 517 -10.32 0.94 17.29
N GLY A 518 -9.19 1.62 17.08
CA GLY A 518 -7.86 1.13 17.47
C GLY A 518 -7.23 0.14 16.48
N ILE A 519 -7.55 0.23 15.19
CA ILE A 519 -6.89 -0.58 14.15
C ILE A 519 -6.02 0.29 13.24
N SER A 520 -4.85 -0.24 12.88
CA SER A 520 -4.07 0.33 11.79
C SER A 520 -4.67 -0.12 10.46
N TYR A 521 -5.28 0.81 9.72
CA TYR A 521 -5.95 0.51 8.46
C TYR A 521 -5.00 0.66 7.27
N VAL A 522 -4.29 -0.43 6.97
CA VAL A 522 -3.19 -0.50 6.00
C VAL A 522 -3.68 -0.46 4.54
N GLU A 523 -4.84 -1.07 4.28
CA GLU A 523 -5.37 -1.34 2.92
C GLU A 523 -5.85 -0.08 2.16
N LYS A 524 -6.24 1.00 2.86
CA LYS A 524 -6.64 2.26 2.18
C LYS A 524 -5.50 2.88 1.39
N GLN A 525 -4.26 2.60 1.75
CA GLN A 525 -3.10 3.18 1.06
C GLN A 525 -2.92 2.56 -0.34
N GLU A 526 -3.24 1.28 -0.49
CA GLU A 526 -3.15 0.48 -1.73
C GLU A 526 -4.08 1.07 -2.80
N VAL A 527 -5.33 1.29 -2.40
CA VAL A 527 -6.36 1.89 -3.25
C VAL A 527 -6.00 3.34 -3.60
N ARG A 528 -5.50 4.13 -2.64
CA ARG A 528 -5.06 5.51 -2.89
C ARG A 528 -3.87 5.60 -3.85
N VAL A 529 -2.99 4.59 -3.86
CA VAL A 529 -1.93 4.48 -4.88
C VAL A 529 -2.55 4.20 -6.25
N LEU A 530 -3.46 3.24 -6.35
CA LEU A 530 -4.15 2.92 -7.61
C LEU A 530 -4.97 4.10 -8.15
N LEU A 531 -5.65 4.85 -7.28
CA LEU A 531 -6.40 6.06 -7.65
C LEU A 531 -5.52 7.17 -8.22
N ARG A 532 -4.25 7.24 -7.79
CA ARG A 532 -3.27 8.18 -8.36
C ARG A 532 -2.72 7.72 -9.70
N GLN A 533 -2.52 6.41 -9.84
CA GLN A 533 -1.95 5.76 -11.02
C GLN A 533 -2.95 5.61 -12.17
N ASP A 534 -4.21 5.44 -11.84
CA ASP A 534 -5.32 5.36 -12.77
C ASP A 534 -6.42 6.34 -12.37
N PRO A 535 -6.44 7.55 -12.95
CA PRO A 535 -7.48 8.52 -12.63
C PRO A 535 -8.87 8.03 -13.03
N ASN A 536 -8.99 7.01 -13.89
CA ASN A 536 -10.25 6.40 -14.27
C ASN A 536 -10.60 5.14 -13.47
N PHE A 537 -9.83 4.80 -12.42
CA PHE A 537 -10.02 3.60 -11.60
C PHE A 537 -11.50 3.31 -11.39
N TRP A 538 -12.25 4.21 -10.76
CA TRP A 538 -13.65 4.01 -10.42
C TRP A 538 -14.63 3.87 -11.60
N LYS A 539 -14.23 4.12 -12.85
CA LYS A 539 -15.09 3.97 -14.04
C LYS A 539 -15.14 2.54 -14.60
N TYR A 540 -14.20 1.66 -14.26
CA TYR A 540 -14.17 0.33 -14.86
C TYR A 540 -15.32 -0.56 -14.40
N ARG A 541 -15.86 -1.35 -15.32
CA ARG A 541 -16.95 -2.30 -15.05
C ARG A 541 -16.68 -3.68 -15.64
N PRO A 542 -17.15 -4.77 -14.99
CA PRO A 542 -17.80 -4.78 -13.66
C PRO A 542 -16.82 -4.34 -12.55
N LEU A 543 -17.34 -3.91 -11.39
CA LEU A 543 -16.49 -3.56 -10.25
C LEU A 543 -15.61 -4.75 -9.88
N SER A 544 -14.30 -4.55 -9.77
CA SER A 544 -13.38 -5.59 -9.32
C SER A 544 -13.56 -5.84 -7.82
N GLU A 545 -13.11 -6.99 -7.33
CA GLU A 545 -13.17 -7.32 -5.91
C GLU A 545 -12.46 -6.27 -5.04
N LEU A 546 -11.32 -5.76 -5.52
CA LEU A 546 -10.59 -4.69 -4.85
C LEU A 546 -11.41 -3.40 -4.75
N MET A 547 -12.13 -3.02 -5.80
CA MET A 547 -13.00 -1.84 -5.78
C MET A 547 -14.16 -2.02 -4.81
N VAL A 548 -14.78 -3.21 -4.82
CA VAL A 548 -15.88 -3.54 -3.92
C VAL A 548 -15.42 -3.47 -2.47
N ARG A 549 -14.27 -4.08 -2.16
CA ARG A 549 -13.65 -4.06 -0.83
C ARG A 549 -13.33 -2.62 -0.39
N ALA A 550 -12.59 -1.89 -1.21
CA ALA A 550 -12.21 -0.51 -0.94
C ALA A 550 -13.41 0.38 -0.61
N ALA A 551 -14.42 0.37 -1.48
CA ALA A 551 -15.64 1.14 -1.29
C ALA A 551 -16.41 0.71 -0.03
N THR A 552 -16.46 -0.60 0.25
CA THR A 552 -17.10 -1.13 1.46
C THR A 552 -16.40 -0.65 2.72
N ASP A 553 -15.07 -0.63 2.71
CA ASP A 553 -14.25 -0.23 3.85
C ASP A 553 -14.40 1.24 4.24
N ASP A 554 -14.74 2.11 3.28
CA ASP A 554 -14.96 3.54 3.54
C ASP A 554 -16.20 3.81 4.39
N VAL A 555 -17.18 2.90 4.40
CA VAL A 555 -18.44 3.08 5.13
C VAL A 555 -18.69 2.10 6.28
N ARG A 556 -18.10 0.90 6.26
CA ARG A 556 -18.46 -0.17 7.22
C ARG A 556 -18.21 0.17 8.68
N PHE A 557 -17.25 1.06 8.96
CA PHE A 557 -16.90 1.47 10.32
C PHE A 557 -17.70 2.68 10.82
N LEU A 558 -18.35 3.43 9.91
CA LEU A 558 -18.95 4.73 10.23
C LEU A 558 -20.08 4.63 11.26
N LEU A 559 -20.93 3.61 11.18
CA LEU A 559 -22.03 3.42 12.13
C LEU A 559 -21.51 3.13 13.56
N CYS A 560 -20.46 2.32 13.68
CA CYS A 560 -19.84 2.02 14.97
C CYS A 560 -19.17 3.28 15.57
N ILE A 561 -18.43 4.03 14.74
CA ILE A 561 -17.81 5.30 15.14
C ILE A 561 -18.89 6.31 15.59
N TYR A 562 -19.97 6.44 14.83
CA TYR A 562 -21.11 7.31 15.15
C TYR A 562 -21.68 7.00 16.54
N ASN A 563 -21.96 5.73 16.84
CA ASN A 563 -22.50 5.32 18.14
C ASN A 563 -21.55 5.68 19.29
N LYS A 564 -20.24 5.59 19.09
CA LYS A 564 -19.24 5.98 20.10
C LYS A 564 -19.13 7.50 20.26
N MET A 565 -19.18 8.25 19.17
CA MET A 565 -19.06 9.71 19.19
C MET A 565 -20.30 10.39 19.78
N VAL A 566 -21.50 9.97 19.36
CA VAL A 566 -22.74 10.64 19.77
C VAL A 566 -22.94 10.60 21.29
N VAL A 567 -22.50 9.52 21.96
CA VAL A 567 -22.59 9.37 23.42
C VAL A 567 -21.63 10.31 24.16
N LYS A 568 -20.53 10.72 23.53
CA LYS A 568 -19.53 11.63 24.13
C LYS A 568 -19.89 13.10 24.01
N MET A 569 -20.72 13.47 23.03
CA MET A 569 -20.99 14.87 22.72
C MET A 569 -22.08 15.45 23.62
N ASN A 570 -21.81 16.63 24.18
CA ASN A 570 -22.85 17.41 24.86
C ASN A 570 -23.77 18.13 23.87
N GLU A 571 -24.85 18.74 24.38
CA GLU A 571 -25.86 19.44 23.56
C GLU A 571 -25.27 20.55 22.68
N LYS A 572 -24.31 21.32 23.21
CA LYS A 572 -23.62 22.40 22.48
C LYS A 572 -22.79 21.85 21.32
N SER A 573 -22.04 20.78 21.55
CA SER A 573 -21.24 20.10 20.52
C SER A 573 -22.13 19.47 19.45
N LEU A 574 -23.26 18.86 19.82
CA LEU A 574 -24.23 18.31 18.87
C LEU A 574 -24.84 19.39 17.98
N TRP A 575 -25.16 20.56 18.55
CA TRP A 575 -25.66 21.70 17.79
C TRP A 575 -24.59 22.24 16.82
N TYR A 576 -23.35 22.46 17.29
CA TYR A 576 -22.26 22.89 16.42
C TYR A 576 -21.98 21.89 15.29
N LEU A 577 -22.06 20.59 15.55
CA LEU A 577 -21.93 19.56 14.53
C LEU A 577 -23.01 19.69 13.46
N ALA A 578 -24.27 19.89 13.87
CA ALA A 578 -25.38 20.06 12.93
C ALA A 578 -25.22 21.32 12.06
N VAL A 579 -24.78 22.44 12.65
CA VAL A 579 -24.51 23.70 11.93
C VAL A 579 -23.32 23.54 10.98
N ARG A 580 -22.17 23.08 11.48
CA ARG A 580 -20.95 22.91 10.68
C ARG A 580 -21.12 21.85 9.59
N GLY A 581 -21.83 20.76 9.86
CA GLY A 581 -22.17 19.75 8.84
C GLY A 581 -22.99 20.36 7.70
N ALA A 582 -23.99 21.19 8.00
CA ALA A 582 -24.75 21.90 6.98
C ALA A 582 -23.90 22.93 6.20
N LEU A 583 -23.00 23.66 6.87
CA LEU A 583 -22.06 24.58 6.23
C LEU A 583 -21.03 23.85 5.34
N TYR A 584 -20.54 22.68 5.75
CA TYR A 584 -19.65 21.84 4.96
C TYR A 584 -20.33 21.28 3.72
N CYS A 585 -21.60 20.84 3.83
CA CYS A 585 -22.37 20.41 2.67
C CYS A 585 -22.53 21.55 1.64
N ARG A 586 -22.69 22.80 2.10
CA ARG A 586 -22.77 23.98 1.24
C ARG A 586 -21.41 24.43 0.71
N CYS A 587 -20.32 24.05 1.37
CA CYS A 587 -18.97 24.40 0.94
C CYS A 587 -18.74 23.90 -0.49
N PHE A 588 -18.15 24.74 -1.34
CA PHE A 588 -18.04 24.55 -2.78
C PHE A 588 -19.35 24.55 -3.59
N CYS A 589 -20.55 24.42 -2.99
CA CYS A 589 -21.84 24.41 -3.69
C CYS A 589 -22.42 25.81 -4.00
N ILE A 590 -21.57 26.78 -4.38
CA ILE A 590 -22.02 28.16 -4.66
C ILE A 590 -22.79 28.23 -5.96
N THR A 591 -23.93 28.93 -5.91
CA THR A 591 -24.64 29.46 -7.07
C THR A 591 -25.03 30.92 -6.83
N ASP A 592 -25.64 31.57 -7.82
CA ASP A 592 -26.03 32.99 -7.74
C ASP A 592 -27.21 33.27 -6.78
N ASN A 593 -27.78 32.25 -6.14
CA ASN A 593 -28.98 32.37 -5.28
C ASN A 593 -28.69 32.46 -3.77
N ASP A 594 -27.43 32.60 -3.37
CA ASP A 594 -27.00 32.68 -1.96
C ASP A 594 -27.56 31.55 -1.07
N TYR A 595 -27.55 30.33 -1.60
CA TYR A 595 -28.06 29.13 -0.92
C TYR A 595 -29.54 29.18 -0.52
N ALA A 596 -30.35 30.05 -1.15
CA ALA A 596 -31.77 30.21 -0.82
C ALA A 596 -32.59 28.91 -0.97
N ASP A 597 -32.11 27.96 -1.76
CA ASP A 597 -32.75 26.66 -1.99
C ASP A 597 -32.23 25.54 -1.06
N TRP A 598 -31.28 25.83 -0.17
CA TRP A 598 -30.78 24.89 0.84
C TRP A 598 -31.63 24.93 2.12
N PRO A 599 -31.74 23.81 2.86
CA PRO A 599 -32.40 23.81 4.18
C PRO A 599 -31.77 24.85 5.12
N PRO A 600 -32.54 25.57 5.95
CA PRO A 600 -31.98 26.56 6.87
C PRO A 600 -31.02 25.92 7.87
N LEU A 601 -30.06 26.72 8.38
CA LEU A 601 -29.16 26.23 9.44
C LEU A 601 -29.96 25.98 10.73
N PRO A 602 -29.55 24.98 11.55
CA PRO A 602 -30.17 24.74 12.84
C PRO A 602 -30.11 25.97 13.76
N LEU A 603 -31.25 26.36 14.33
CA LEU A 603 -31.32 27.43 15.32
C LEU A 603 -30.64 27.00 16.63
N ILE A 604 -30.12 27.98 17.39
CA ILE A 604 -29.59 27.72 18.73
C ILE A 604 -30.71 27.18 19.63
N PRO A 605 -30.56 26.00 20.27
CA PRO A 605 -31.52 25.47 21.22
C PRO A 605 -31.76 26.45 22.37
N GLU A 606 -33.02 26.65 22.77
CA GLU A 606 -33.39 27.57 23.86
C GLU A 606 -32.65 27.25 25.18
N THR A 607 -32.36 25.96 25.41
CA THR A 607 -31.56 25.42 26.52
C THR A 607 -30.14 25.98 26.59
N LEU A 608 -29.56 26.43 25.47
CA LEU A 608 -28.21 26.97 25.38
C LEU A 608 -28.16 28.51 25.42
N VAL A 609 -29.31 29.20 25.42
CA VAL A 609 -29.41 30.67 25.33
C VAL A 609 -29.27 31.36 26.70
N THR A 610 -29.33 30.61 27.81
CA THR A 610 -29.56 31.19 29.15
C THR A 610 -28.32 31.70 29.90
N ASP A 611 -27.10 31.57 29.36
CA ASP A 611 -25.86 31.95 30.05
C ASP A 611 -25.01 32.96 29.28
N ASN A 612 -24.09 33.66 29.97
CA ASN A 612 -22.98 34.46 29.40
C ASN A 612 -22.03 33.66 28.47
N ASN A 613 -22.36 32.42 28.16
CA ASN A 613 -21.59 31.45 27.40
C ASN A 613 -22.37 30.85 26.21
N ALA A 614 -23.44 31.54 25.77
CA ALA A 614 -24.25 31.17 24.62
C ALA A 614 -23.37 30.90 23.38
N PRO A 615 -23.65 29.83 22.63
CA PRO A 615 -22.87 29.52 21.43
C PRO A 615 -22.98 30.64 20.39
N GLU A 616 -21.86 30.97 19.75
CA GLU A 616 -21.83 31.92 18.63
C GLU A 616 -22.38 31.27 17.36
N GLU A 617 -23.20 32.01 16.62
CA GLU A 617 -23.65 31.60 15.28
C GLU A 617 -22.45 31.50 14.32
N GLU A 618 -22.44 30.43 13.52
CA GLU A 618 -21.44 30.22 12.47
C GLU A 618 -22.05 30.40 11.08
N VAL A 619 -21.26 30.95 10.17
CA VAL A 619 -21.65 31.25 8.80
C VAL A 619 -20.59 30.79 7.81
N LEU A 620 -21.00 30.60 6.56
CA LEU A 620 -20.12 30.43 5.41
C LEU A 620 -20.10 31.74 4.62
N SER A 621 -18.93 32.37 4.50
CA SER A 621 -18.69 33.50 3.60
C SER A 621 -17.86 33.05 2.40
N VAL A 622 -18.11 33.66 1.26
CA VAL A 622 -17.40 33.42 0.01
C VAL A 622 -16.71 34.71 -0.40
N VAL A 623 -15.39 34.66 -0.54
CA VAL A 623 -14.58 35.79 -0.97
C VAL A 623 -14.10 35.54 -2.39
N ASP A 624 -14.55 36.39 -3.31
CA ASP A 624 -14.04 36.41 -4.68
C ASP A 624 -12.61 36.94 -4.72
N VAL A 625 -11.75 36.21 -5.41
CA VAL A 625 -10.34 36.52 -5.60
C VAL A 625 -10.13 36.88 -7.07
N PRO A 626 -9.67 38.12 -7.38
CA PRO A 626 -9.43 38.51 -8.75
C PRO A 626 -8.41 37.60 -9.46
N PRO A 627 -8.52 37.43 -10.80
CA PRO A 627 -7.58 36.61 -11.56
C PRO A 627 -6.12 36.97 -11.28
N GLY A 628 -5.29 35.96 -11.04
CA GLY A 628 -3.86 36.13 -10.72
C GLY A 628 -3.55 36.58 -9.29
N LYS A 629 -4.55 36.86 -8.44
CA LYS A 629 -4.35 37.30 -7.04
C LYS A 629 -4.40 36.16 -6.03
N MET A 630 -4.76 34.94 -6.42
CA MET A 630 -4.81 33.79 -5.51
C MET A 630 -3.46 33.51 -4.81
N GLY A 631 -2.34 33.71 -5.51
CA GLY A 631 -1.00 33.60 -4.91
C GLY A 631 -0.72 34.62 -3.79
N VAL A 632 -1.41 35.77 -3.80
CA VAL A 632 -1.31 36.82 -2.76
C VAL A 632 -2.06 36.40 -1.50
N VAL A 633 -3.19 35.70 -1.67
CA VAL A 633 -4.00 35.18 -0.57
C VAL A 633 -3.31 33.97 0.08
N ILE A 634 -2.80 33.04 -0.72
CA ILE A 634 -2.18 31.79 -0.24
C ILE A 634 -0.77 32.05 0.34
N GLY A 635 0.01 32.94 -0.25
CA GLY A 635 1.41 33.16 0.12
C GLY A 635 2.31 31.95 -0.16
N ARG A 636 3.63 32.07 0.11
CA ARG A 636 4.57 30.95 -0.12
C ARG A 636 4.22 29.77 0.78
N LYS A 637 3.94 28.61 0.17
CA LYS A 637 3.56 27.37 0.87
C LYS A 637 2.34 27.51 1.81
N GLY A 638 1.38 28.38 1.51
CA GLY A 638 0.16 28.54 2.33
C GLY A 638 0.33 29.39 3.61
N ALA A 639 1.52 29.94 3.85
CA ALA A 639 1.84 30.64 5.10
C ALA A 639 0.91 31.83 5.42
N SER A 640 0.39 32.53 4.39
CA SER A 640 -0.52 33.65 4.63
C SER A 640 -1.89 33.18 5.10
N ILE A 641 -2.40 32.06 4.57
CA ILE A 641 -3.67 31.48 5.02
C ILE A 641 -3.55 30.95 6.44
N LEU A 642 -2.45 30.25 6.75
CA LEU A 642 -2.18 29.81 8.12
C LEU A 642 -2.17 31.00 9.08
N ALA A 643 -1.49 32.09 8.74
CA ALA A 643 -1.52 33.30 9.55
C ALA A 643 -2.94 33.90 9.67
N VAL A 644 -3.77 33.87 8.62
CA VAL A 644 -5.17 34.31 8.73
C VAL A 644 -5.96 33.39 9.67
N LYS A 645 -5.85 32.06 9.53
CA LYS A 645 -6.50 31.06 10.40
C LYS A 645 -6.04 31.14 11.86
N GLU A 646 -4.77 31.44 12.11
CA GLU A 646 -4.26 31.65 13.47
C GLU A 646 -4.79 32.98 14.06
N SER A 647 -4.93 34.01 13.22
CA SER A 647 -5.40 35.32 13.65
C SER A 647 -6.92 35.41 13.81
N CYS A 648 -7.67 34.57 13.09
CA CYS A 648 -9.12 34.54 13.03
C CYS A 648 -9.53 33.10 13.29
N ASN A 649 -10.28 32.84 14.37
CA ASN A 649 -10.77 31.51 14.71
C ASN A 649 -11.86 31.04 13.73
N ALA A 650 -11.49 30.90 12.45
CA ALA A 650 -12.32 30.59 11.31
C ALA A 650 -11.54 29.66 10.38
N GLU A 651 -12.25 28.72 9.79
CA GLU A 651 -11.73 27.78 8.81
C GLU A 651 -11.74 28.43 7.43
N ILE A 652 -10.68 28.22 6.66
CA ILE A 652 -10.51 28.80 5.33
C ILE A 652 -10.21 27.68 4.35
N PHE A 653 -11.09 27.52 3.36
CA PHE A 653 -10.98 26.51 2.30
C PHE A 653 -10.84 27.19 0.94
N ILE A 654 -10.13 26.52 0.04
CA ILE A 654 -9.93 26.98 -1.34
C ILE A 654 -10.31 25.84 -2.27
N GLY A 655 -11.03 26.15 -3.34
CA GLY A 655 -11.48 25.16 -4.32
C GLY A 655 -10.31 24.41 -4.98
N GLY A 656 -9.16 25.08 -5.14
CA GLY A 656 -7.99 24.55 -5.84
C GLY A 656 -8.29 24.24 -7.31
N ASP A 657 -7.56 23.30 -7.89
CA ASP A 657 -7.75 22.87 -9.28
C ASP A 657 -9.08 22.12 -9.52
N LYS A 658 -9.74 21.66 -8.44
CA LYS A 658 -10.99 20.87 -8.49
C LYS A 658 -12.26 21.67 -8.22
N GLY A 659 -12.16 22.86 -7.60
CA GLY A 659 -13.28 23.74 -7.24
C GLY A 659 -13.22 25.08 -7.97
N PRO A 660 -13.97 26.12 -7.53
CA PRO A 660 -13.87 27.45 -8.12
C PRO A 660 -12.48 28.02 -7.84
N PRO A 661 -11.63 28.23 -8.87
CA PRO A 661 -10.23 28.60 -8.66
C PRO A 661 -10.06 30.04 -8.18
N ASP A 662 -11.13 30.83 -8.24
CA ASP A 662 -11.22 32.25 -7.95
C ASP A 662 -11.95 32.54 -6.63
N LYS A 663 -12.21 31.53 -5.78
CA LYS A 663 -12.98 31.71 -4.54
C LYS A 663 -12.31 31.12 -3.32
N VAL A 664 -12.47 31.84 -2.20
CA VAL A 664 -12.04 31.43 -0.87
C VAL A 664 -13.29 31.32 0.01
N PHE A 665 -13.42 30.20 0.72
CA PHE A 665 -14.57 29.88 1.55
C PHE A 665 -14.15 30.01 3.00
N VAL A 666 -14.90 30.75 3.80
CA VAL A 666 -14.57 31.03 5.19
C VAL A 666 -15.73 30.58 6.06
N ILE A 667 -15.50 29.60 6.93
CA ILE A 667 -16.50 29.03 7.84
C ILE A 667 -16.10 29.34 9.28
N GLY A 668 -17.05 29.78 10.10
CA GLY A 668 -16.83 29.96 11.53
C GLY A 668 -17.72 31.04 12.13
N PRO A 669 -17.41 31.51 13.35
CA PRO A 669 -18.23 32.51 14.02
C PRO A 669 -18.30 33.82 13.23
N VAL A 670 -19.48 34.44 13.17
CA VAL A 670 -19.77 35.63 12.32
C VAL A 670 -18.69 36.72 12.42
N LYS A 671 -18.24 37.05 13.63
CA LYS A 671 -17.22 38.09 13.85
C LYS A 671 -15.85 37.68 13.28
N GLN A 672 -15.46 36.42 13.43
CA GLN A 672 -14.18 35.90 12.95
C GLN A 672 -14.17 35.76 11.43
N VAL A 673 -15.30 35.35 10.83
CA VAL A 673 -15.47 35.30 9.38
C VAL A 673 -15.32 36.68 8.75
N ARG A 674 -15.98 37.71 9.31
CA ARG A 674 -15.84 39.10 8.83
C ARG A 674 -14.41 39.62 8.97
N LYS A 675 -13.72 39.28 10.06
CA LYS A 675 -12.32 39.63 10.27
C LYS A 675 -11.42 38.97 9.22
N ALA A 676 -11.60 37.68 8.98
CA ALA A 676 -10.86 36.95 7.96
C ALA A 676 -11.12 37.54 6.56
N GLU A 677 -12.37 37.83 6.21
CA GLU A 677 -12.73 38.49 4.96
C GLU A 677 -12.00 39.84 4.78
N ALA A 678 -12.00 40.68 5.81
CA ALA A 678 -11.31 41.97 5.77
C ALA A 678 -9.80 41.81 5.53
N ILE A 679 -9.16 40.83 6.16
CA ILE A 679 -7.74 40.53 5.96
C ILE A 679 -7.48 40.02 4.54
N LEU A 680 -8.30 39.08 4.07
CA LEU A 680 -8.18 38.50 2.73
C LEU A 680 -8.33 39.59 1.65
N ARG A 681 -9.34 40.47 1.79
CA ARG A 681 -9.55 41.61 0.88
C ARG A 681 -8.41 42.64 0.98
N GLY A 682 -7.94 42.97 2.18
CA GLY A 682 -6.83 43.90 2.39
C GLY A 682 -5.54 43.47 1.68
N ARG A 683 -5.17 42.19 1.81
CA ARG A 683 -4.00 41.63 1.11
C ARG A 683 -4.09 41.74 -0.41
N MET A 684 -5.29 41.68 -0.98
CA MET A 684 -5.51 41.85 -2.43
C MET A 684 -5.36 43.31 -2.89
N LEU A 685 -5.60 44.28 -1.98
CA LEU A 685 -5.52 45.72 -2.24
C LEU A 685 -4.11 46.31 -2.08
N GLU A 686 -3.22 45.71 -1.28
CA GLU A 686 -1.84 46.18 -1.03
C GLU A 686 -0.88 46.16 -2.24
N ILE A 687 -1.37 45.85 -3.46
CA ILE A 687 -0.60 45.79 -4.70
C ILE A 687 -1.24 46.69 -5.79
N PHE A 688 -1.82 47.82 -5.37
CA PHE A 688 -2.28 48.89 -6.27
C PHE A 688 -1.46 50.17 -6.05
#